data_AF-A0AAC8VEM3-F1
#
_entry.id   AF-A0AAC8VEM3-F1
#
_cell.length_a   1.000
_cell.length_b   1.000
_cell.length_c   1.000
_cell.angle_alpha   90.00
_cell.angle_beta   90.00
_cell.angle_gamma   90.00
#
_symmetry.space_group_name_H-M   'P 1'
#
loop_
_entity.id
_entity.type
_entity.pdbx_description
1 polymer ?
#
loop_
_entity_poly.entity_id
_entity_poly.type
_entity_poly.pdbx_seq_one_letter_code
_entity_poly.pdbx_strand_id
1 'polypeptide(L)'
;MRKFFIQLIIFALTLPLMLRAAPLANLGSDSKVYETLLPNRIIAGFLDIRTPGSTTRVDMQKAKKDGYNVMIVAYGEVYDNDIGFYTTSVTSTQTIIDKIRNAKKAGMKILLAVGGSLNTFHPGVKQGTLDPKIFGHNISDTQIKVLANNIVNFLNKNDLDGIVYSIKKFTSADFIAKLSAAIKKIDAKIIIAAEPEVNNYKLVTTGVSNDYDKAIHEGKIDYLFIQEYGAFPEYDPSFISESYSKIIENAHIPLNTKILITEPTNAVSGGTNTIYHPQGNATKSLSTEQAVKLILPQLEKLKFKPRFAGVAGWSLNTDYAADLYGDSSHNAGAFAKGLSECIYKNACVEIDNKIHGPVVAGVLPLWGKSSSYNISGQQINTTPISISMPKDKEYCDYNPNVCKYNVIILAYLAYTNSKGFQLSFNEENGSSKKIYSPKELKAFIAYMNSKGKHTVISIGGKYSHVDWETINLSDLIKIVQEFGFNGINFDLSSSDIPKNEKTVKVAADKINKLITILRQNNHGFWLTFSPEWHYIVAPLAKNDKDNIYVNHNYIELLDSVGMNKINYIWLNTYADKPSDGILSFYQDKNAEYIKITPTDGYAKFLAVLAWALTTQVGYDVNMPKYDEIDKPLDIPANKLVLMIPATKGTTHGRMMYVLTEKDIKEAVSLMKENKASFAGFAVWSIDFDATNINNGDLGNDYSHKPWSTTAAILDVSLPPIVSKIKNQIKQQTKVIPSIQGQQQSIETGVINYPDKIGSYNTDTIINFQGKKYKCKSSLEVKFCNNKGYIPNGLYGYLAWDEINTFKPKTKTKQHKLAAGKIVKYPNFIGNYKVGQIVIACDRKFECQKQELCNDKSYRPIGKSGYLAWSDITDDVAHLTNEAKQPKPNGAEYIYPYGIENYKSGTIVAVGQELYRCNLGPESSLCTSVAYKPTGKYGIDAWTKIDGK
;
A
#
# COMPACT_ATOMS: atom_id res chain seq x y z
N MET A 1 7.47 28.58 -92.74
CA MET A 1 6.31 27.92 -92.11
C MET A 1 6.81 26.73 -91.29
N ARG A 2 7.36 26.76 -90.07
CA ARG A 2 7.46 27.73 -88.95
C ARG A 2 6.11 28.25 -88.43
N LYS A 3 5.82 27.90 -87.17
CA LYS A 3 4.61 28.11 -86.34
C LYS A 3 3.48 27.11 -86.57
N PHE A 4 3.48 26.02 -85.77
CA PHE A 4 2.28 25.47 -85.09
C PHE A 4 2.53 24.17 -84.28
N PHE A 5 3.77 23.70 -84.14
CA PHE A 5 4.04 22.39 -83.52
C PHE A 5 5.00 22.38 -82.30
N ILE A 6 5.28 23.53 -81.68
CA ILE A 6 6.08 23.61 -80.45
C ILE A 6 5.45 24.62 -79.50
N GLN A 7 4.33 24.22 -78.86
CA GLN A 7 3.88 24.81 -77.59
C GLN A 7 2.91 23.89 -76.80
N LEU A 8 2.93 22.58 -77.09
CA LEU A 8 2.11 21.58 -76.38
C LEU A 8 2.93 20.43 -75.78
N ILE A 9 4.24 20.62 -75.63
CA ILE A 9 5.16 19.69 -74.98
C ILE A 9 6.00 20.55 -74.03
N ILE A 10 6.08 20.16 -72.75
CA ILE A 10 6.53 20.92 -71.56
C ILE A 10 5.38 21.60 -70.79
N PHE A 11 4.37 20.82 -70.37
CA PHE A 11 3.67 21.04 -69.08
C PHE A 11 3.01 19.76 -68.54
N ALA A 12 3.60 18.60 -68.80
CA ALA A 12 3.09 17.30 -68.34
C ALA A 12 4.24 16.34 -68.06
N LEU A 13 4.98 16.60 -66.98
CA LEU A 13 5.91 15.65 -66.38
C LEU A 13 5.66 15.66 -64.87
N THR A 14 5.45 14.45 -64.33
CA THR A 14 5.25 14.06 -62.92
C THR A 14 3.80 14.06 -62.39
N LEU A 15 3.08 12.97 -62.71
CA LEU A 15 1.96 12.48 -61.92
C LEU A 15 2.49 11.39 -60.96
N PRO A 16 2.38 11.57 -59.64
CA PRO A 16 1.88 10.51 -58.79
C PRO A 16 0.58 10.97 -58.14
N LEU A 17 -0.39 10.06 -58.03
CA LEU A 17 -1.65 10.27 -57.32
C LEU A 17 -1.40 10.85 -55.92
N MET A 18 -1.75 12.11 -55.73
CA MET A 18 -2.01 12.72 -54.42
C MET A 18 -3.52 12.91 -54.32
N LEU A 19 -4.20 12.00 -53.61
CA LEU A 19 -5.51 12.30 -53.05
C LEU A 19 -5.33 13.47 -52.07
N ARG A 20 -5.72 14.68 -52.50
CA ARG A 20 -5.93 15.80 -51.59
C ARG A 20 -7.02 15.39 -50.60
N ALA A 21 -6.63 15.22 -49.35
CA ALA A 21 -7.55 15.31 -48.24
C ALA A 21 -8.25 16.68 -48.32
N ALA A 22 -9.55 16.66 -48.60
CA ALA A 22 -10.41 17.77 -48.25
C ALA A 22 -10.22 18.01 -46.74
N PRO A 23 -10.12 19.26 -46.26
CA PRO A 23 -10.14 19.51 -44.83
C PRO A 23 -11.48 18.96 -44.33
N LEU A 24 -11.41 17.92 -43.51
CA LEU A 24 -12.55 17.45 -42.74
C LEU A 24 -13.13 18.66 -42.05
N ALA A 25 -14.30 19.09 -42.51
CA ALA A 25 -15.14 20.01 -41.80
C ALA A 25 -15.22 19.51 -40.36
N ASN A 26 -14.85 20.40 -39.44
CA ASN A 26 -15.02 20.25 -38.00
C ASN A 26 -16.40 19.60 -37.74
N LEU A 27 -16.39 18.31 -37.43
CA LEU A 27 -17.43 17.69 -36.64
C LEU A 27 -17.32 18.37 -35.28
N GLY A 28 -18.11 19.44 -35.13
CA GLY A 28 -18.15 20.28 -33.95
C GLY A 28 -18.26 19.41 -32.72
N SER A 29 -17.21 19.44 -31.91
CA SER A 29 -17.34 19.11 -30.50
C SER A 29 -18.29 20.14 -29.90
N ASP A 30 -19.57 19.83 -29.85
CA ASP A 30 -20.57 20.58 -29.07
C ASP A 30 -20.38 20.37 -27.56
N SER A 31 -19.12 20.24 -27.11
CA SER A 31 -18.77 20.66 -25.76
C SER A 31 -18.57 22.17 -25.85
N LYS A 32 -19.62 22.93 -25.51
CA LYS A 32 -19.43 24.30 -25.00
C LYS A 32 -18.36 24.19 -23.90
N VAL A 33 -17.12 24.56 -24.23
CA VAL A 33 -16.06 24.73 -23.24
C VAL A 33 -16.53 25.94 -22.45
N TYR A 34 -17.20 25.70 -21.31
CA TYR A 34 -17.46 26.74 -20.34
C TYR A 34 -16.09 27.25 -19.90
N GLU A 35 -15.72 28.43 -20.37
CA GLU A 35 -14.50 29.11 -19.98
C GLU A 35 -14.58 29.33 -18.45
N THR A 36 -13.77 28.61 -17.68
CA THR A 36 -13.81 28.66 -16.21
C THR A 36 -13.12 29.94 -15.73
N LEU A 37 -13.79 30.72 -14.88
CA LEU A 37 -13.27 32.03 -14.41
C LEU A 37 -11.89 31.93 -13.73
N LEU A 38 -11.73 30.98 -12.80
CA LEU A 38 -10.44 30.57 -12.24
C LEU A 38 -10.07 29.16 -12.72
N PRO A 39 -8.81 28.72 -12.54
CA PRO A 39 -8.42 27.33 -12.79
C PRO A 39 -9.28 26.34 -11.99
N ASN A 40 -9.52 25.15 -12.56
CA ASN A 40 -10.33 24.09 -11.91
C ASN A 40 -9.80 23.62 -10.55
N ARG A 41 -8.49 23.73 -10.33
CA ARG A 41 -7.79 23.38 -9.10
C ARG A 41 -6.90 24.55 -8.69
N ILE A 42 -6.98 24.97 -7.44
CA ILE A 42 -6.40 26.24 -6.99
C ILE A 42 -5.51 26.03 -5.76
N ILE A 43 -4.31 26.59 -5.83
CA ILE A 43 -3.54 26.97 -4.66
C ILE A 43 -3.39 28.49 -4.75
N ALA A 44 -4.13 29.21 -3.93
CA ALA A 44 -4.12 30.66 -3.88
C ALA A 44 -3.21 31.18 -2.77
N GLY A 45 -2.57 32.32 -2.96
CA GLY A 45 -1.73 32.95 -1.93
C GLY A 45 -2.06 34.42 -1.77
N PHE A 46 -2.32 34.85 -0.54
CA PHE A 46 -2.47 36.26 -0.23
C PHE A 46 -1.10 36.94 -0.19
N LEU A 47 -0.93 38.02 -0.94
CA LEU A 47 0.23 38.89 -0.90
C LEU A 47 -0.12 40.11 -0.04
N ASP A 48 0.39 40.15 1.19
CA ASP A 48 0.23 41.31 2.08
C ASP A 48 1.13 42.45 1.59
N ILE A 49 0.51 43.53 1.11
CA ILE A 49 1.20 44.70 0.54
C ILE A 49 1.49 45.76 1.60
N ARG A 50 0.99 45.58 2.83
CA ARG A 50 1.23 46.49 3.96
C ARG A 50 2.64 46.36 4.51
N THR A 51 3.36 45.31 4.11
CA THR A 51 4.72 45.01 4.54
C THR A 51 5.70 45.00 3.35
N PRO A 52 5.99 46.17 2.72
CA PRO A 52 6.74 46.27 1.46
C PRO A 52 8.08 45.51 1.46
N GLY A 53 8.78 45.46 2.60
CA GLY A 53 10.03 44.71 2.75
C GLY A 53 9.88 43.21 2.51
N SER A 54 8.77 42.61 2.93
CA SER A 54 8.48 41.19 2.64
C SER A 54 7.81 41.01 1.27
N THR A 55 6.95 41.94 0.85
CA THR A 55 6.30 41.92 -0.47
C THR A 55 7.34 41.87 -1.60
N THR A 56 8.39 42.69 -1.51
CA THR A 56 9.47 42.75 -2.51
C THR A 56 10.22 41.43 -2.66
N ARG A 57 10.31 40.63 -1.59
CA ARG A 57 11.02 39.34 -1.58
C ARG A 57 10.27 38.16 -2.19
N VAL A 58 8.95 38.26 -2.38
CA VAL A 58 8.17 37.17 -2.98
C VAL A 58 8.41 37.12 -4.49
N ASP A 59 9.14 36.12 -4.97
CA ASP A 59 9.30 35.87 -6.41
C ASP A 59 8.07 35.13 -6.97
N MET A 60 7.32 35.78 -7.86
CA MET A 60 6.10 35.23 -8.44
C MET A 60 6.34 34.06 -9.40
N GLN A 61 7.49 34.03 -10.09
CA GLN A 61 7.85 32.88 -10.92
C GLN A 61 8.16 31.67 -10.06
N LYS A 62 8.86 31.90 -8.94
CA LYS A 62 9.11 30.84 -7.96
C LYS A 62 7.82 30.36 -7.30
N ALA A 63 6.94 31.28 -6.89
CA ALA A 63 5.65 30.94 -6.32
C ALA A 63 4.80 30.09 -7.27
N LYS A 64 4.76 30.47 -8.55
CA LYS A 64 4.11 29.67 -9.60
C LYS A 64 4.70 28.27 -9.73
N LYS A 65 6.03 28.16 -9.75
CA LYS A 65 6.73 26.88 -9.86
C LYS A 65 6.49 25.97 -8.66
N ASP A 66 6.33 26.56 -7.48
CA ASP A 66 6.08 25.82 -6.22
C ASP A 66 4.64 25.36 -6.06
N GLY A 67 3.73 25.89 -6.87
CA GLY A 67 2.36 25.41 -6.99
C GLY A 67 1.31 26.51 -7.07
N TYR A 68 1.59 27.73 -6.61
CA TYR A 68 0.58 28.79 -6.61
C TYR A 68 0.09 29.13 -8.02
N ASN A 69 -1.22 29.23 -8.23
CA ASN A 69 -1.78 29.64 -9.52
C ASN A 69 -2.77 30.80 -9.44
N VAL A 70 -3.06 31.27 -8.23
CA VAL A 70 -3.82 32.50 -7.96
C VAL A 70 -3.06 33.33 -6.94
N MET A 71 -2.89 34.62 -7.21
CA MET A 71 -2.38 35.61 -6.26
C MET A 71 -3.52 36.52 -5.82
N ILE A 72 -3.62 36.79 -4.52
CA ILE A 72 -4.63 37.70 -3.97
C ILE A 72 -3.90 38.89 -3.36
N VAL A 73 -4.05 40.08 -3.94
CA VAL A 73 -3.43 41.31 -3.44
C VAL A 73 -4.20 41.80 -2.22
N ALA A 74 -3.57 41.77 -1.04
CA ALA A 74 -4.14 42.19 0.23
C ALA A 74 -3.42 43.48 0.71
N TYR A 75 -4.00 44.67 0.65
CA TYR A 75 -5.41 44.97 0.38
C TYR A 75 -5.59 46.16 -0.58
N GLY A 76 -6.71 46.15 -1.31
CA GLY A 76 -7.31 47.35 -1.86
C GLY A 76 -8.04 48.13 -0.78
N GLU A 77 -8.38 49.38 -1.08
CA GLU A 77 -9.11 50.27 -0.19
C GLU A 77 -10.29 50.89 -0.93
N VAL A 78 -11.45 50.95 -0.27
CA VAL A 78 -12.67 51.58 -0.78
C VAL A 78 -13.14 52.62 0.20
N TYR A 79 -13.31 53.86 -0.28
CA TYR A 79 -13.96 54.96 0.44
C TYR A 79 -14.95 55.65 -0.49
N ASP A 80 -16.12 56.00 0.05
CA ASP A 80 -17.23 56.57 -0.70
C ASP A 80 -17.57 55.69 -1.92
N ASN A 81 -17.25 56.14 -3.13
CA ASN A 81 -17.42 55.40 -4.37
C ASN A 81 -16.09 55.11 -5.08
N ASP A 82 -14.95 55.41 -4.47
CA ASP A 82 -13.62 55.24 -5.05
C ASP A 82 -12.93 53.97 -4.56
N ILE A 83 -11.96 53.48 -5.33
CA ILE A 83 -11.16 52.29 -5.03
C ILE A 83 -9.69 52.51 -5.39
N GLY A 84 -8.81 52.04 -4.51
CA GLY A 84 -7.36 52.12 -4.69
C GLY A 84 -6.63 50.93 -4.10
N PHE A 85 -5.29 50.96 -4.15
CA PHE A 85 -4.46 50.10 -3.30
C PHE A 85 -4.33 50.73 -1.92
N TYR A 86 -4.31 49.93 -0.85
CA TYR A 86 -4.11 50.42 0.51
C TYR A 86 -2.64 50.81 0.75
N THR A 87 -2.24 51.95 0.20
CA THR A 87 -0.91 52.56 0.35
C THR A 87 -0.95 54.02 -0.08
N THR A 88 -0.21 54.88 0.64
CA THR A 88 0.03 56.27 0.25
C THR A 88 1.37 56.47 -0.46
N SER A 89 2.22 55.44 -0.48
CA SER A 89 3.56 55.49 -1.10
C SER A 89 3.52 55.14 -2.59
N VAL A 90 4.00 56.07 -3.42
CA VAL A 90 4.15 55.88 -4.88
C VAL A 90 5.06 54.68 -5.19
N THR A 91 6.16 54.51 -4.45
CA THR A 91 7.08 53.39 -4.62
C THR A 91 6.43 52.05 -4.27
N SER A 92 5.61 52.02 -3.22
CA SER A 92 4.85 50.82 -2.86
C SER A 92 3.80 50.49 -3.92
N THR A 93 3.09 51.49 -4.45
CA THR A 93 2.14 51.31 -5.57
C THR A 93 2.83 50.71 -6.79
N GLN A 94 4.01 51.23 -7.17
CA GLN A 94 4.77 50.68 -8.29
C GLN A 94 5.21 49.24 -8.03
N THR A 95 5.64 48.93 -6.80
CA THR A 95 6.01 47.56 -6.39
C THR A 95 4.82 46.59 -6.54
N ILE A 96 3.63 47.01 -6.12
CA ILE A 96 2.39 46.21 -6.25
C ILE A 96 2.10 45.93 -7.73
N ILE A 97 2.12 46.96 -8.57
CA ILE A 97 1.89 46.84 -10.02
C ILE A 97 2.93 45.91 -10.66
N ASP A 98 4.20 45.98 -10.24
CA ASP A 98 5.24 45.10 -10.76
C ASP A 98 5.04 43.64 -10.32
N LYS A 99 4.58 43.39 -9.08
CA LYS A 99 4.22 42.03 -8.63
C LYS A 99 3.03 41.47 -9.40
N ILE A 100 2.01 42.29 -9.67
CA ILE A 100 0.86 41.92 -10.51
C ILE A 100 1.35 41.53 -11.91
N ARG A 101 2.17 42.37 -12.54
CA ARG A 101 2.73 42.08 -13.87
C ARG A 101 3.56 40.80 -13.88
N ASN A 102 4.36 40.55 -12.83
CA ASN A 102 5.18 39.34 -12.72
C ASN A 102 4.32 38.07 -12.55
N ALA A 103 3.26 38.14 -11.75
CA ALA A 103 2.31 37.04 -11.58
C ALA A 103 1.54 36.74 -12.88
N LYS A 104 1.11 37.77 -13.64
CA LYS A 104 0.49 37.59 -14.97
C LYS A 104 1.44 36.94 -15.96
N LYS A 105 2.69 37.40 -16.01
CA LYS A 105 3.74 36.79 -16.84
C LYS A 105 4.01 35.32 -16.47
N ALA A 106 3.82 34.95 -15.20
CA ALA A 106 3.90 33.56 -14.74
C ALA A 106 2.63 32.74 -15.05
N GLY A 107 1.58 33.34 -15.62
CA GLY A 107 0.30 32.68 -15.89
C GLY A 107 -0.52 32.42 -14.61
N MET A 108 -0.46 33.33 -13.64
CA MET A 108 -1.33 33.33 -12.46
C MET A 108 -2.55 34.23 -12.70
N LYS A 109 -3.68 33.86 -12.11
CA LYS A 109 -4.83 34.75 -11.95
C LYS A 109 -4.63 35.65 -10.74
N ILE A 110 -5.20 36.85 -10.77
CA ILE A 110 -4.94 37.87 -9.74
C ILE A 110 -6.25 38.49 -9.28
N LEU A 111 -6.47 38.48 -7.97
CA LEU A 111 -7.63 39.11 -7.33
C LEU A 111 -7.16 40.23 -6.39
N LEU A 112 -8.06 41.17 -6.08
CA LEU A 112 -7.85 42.22 -5.09
C LEU A 112 -8.74 42.00 -3.89
N ALA A 113 -8.17 41.80 -2.71
CA ALA A 113 -8.93 41.71 -1.47
C ALA A 113 -9.20 43.10 -0.88
N VAL A 114 -10.43 43.35 -0.43
CA VAL A 114 -10.84 44.58 0.28
C VAL A 114 -11.43 44.21 1.64
N GLY A 115 -11.16 45.00 2.67
CA GLY A 115 -11.52 44.70 4.06
C GLY A 115 -10.30 44.32 4.91
N GLY A 116 -10.25 43.08 5.37
CA GLY A 116 -9.27 42.57 6.32
C GLY A 116 -9.48 43.11 7.73
N SER A 117 -8.56 42.76 8.65
CA SER A 117 -8.62 43.22 10.05
C SER A 117 -8.52 44.74 10.21
N LEU A 118 -7.93 45.43 9.22
CA LEU A 118 -7.86 46.88 9.16
C LEU A 118 -9.15 47.54 8.64
N ASN A 119 -10.06 46.73 8.11
CA ASN A 119 -11.33 47.16 7.51
C ASN A 119 -11.15 48.17 6.37
N THR A 120 -10.48 47.84 5.27
CA THR A 120 -10.27 48.77 4.15
C THR A 120 -11.49 48.98 3.24
N PHE A 121 -12.71 48.66 3.69
CA PHE A 121 -13.91 48.67 2.86
C PHE A 121 -15.01 49.54 3.49
N HIS A 122 -15.04 50.82 3.10
CA HIS A 122 -15.92 51.87 3.63
C HIS A 122 -16.83 52.48 2.54
N PRO A 123 -17.72 51.70 1.92
CA PRO A 123 -18.57 52.18 0.84
C PRO A 123 -19.56 53.25 1.32
N GLY A 124 -19.65 54.35 0.58
CA GLY A 124 -20.51 55.51 0.87
C GLY A 124 -20.05 56.37 2.06
N VAL A 125 -18.85 56.12 2.59
CA VAL A 125 -18.27 56.86 3.72
C VAL A 125 -17.09 57.66 3.22
N LYS A 126 -17.05 58.97 3.49
CA LYS A 126 -15.91 59.82 3.12
C LYS A 126 -14.75 59.59 4.09
N GLN A 127 -13.53 59.66 3.58
CA GLN A 127 -12.34 59.53 4.41
C GLN A 127 -12.34 60.58 5.54
N GLY A 128 -12.01 60.16 6.76
CA GLY A 128 -12.02 61.01 7.95
C GLY A 128 -13.39 61.24 8.59
N THR A 129 -14.46 60.60 8.09
CA THR A 129 -15.79 60.61 8.73
C THR A 129 -16.00 59.38 9.61
N LEU A 130 -16.96 59.46 10.54
CA LEU A 130 -17.29 58.34 11.44
C LEU A 130 -17.93 57.20 10.66
N ASP A 131 -17.43 55.99 10.90
CA ASP A 131 -18.00 54.77 10.32
C ASP A 131 -19.45 54.55 10.76
N PRO A 132 -20.35 54.14 9.85
CA PRO A 132 -21.71 53.76 10.21
C PRO A 132 -21.72 52.44 11.01
N LYS A 133 -22.80 52.21 11.75
CA LYS A 133 -23.00 50.92 12.45
C LYS A 133 -23.09 49.73 11.49
N ILE A 134 -23.68 49.94 10.30
CA ILE A 134 -23.82 48.94 9.24
C ILE A 134 -23.42 49.60 7.92
N PHE A 135 -22.35 49.12 7.30
CA PHE A 135 -21.89 49.63 6.01
C PHE A 135 -22.89 49.30 4.89
N GLY A 136 -23.04 50.22 3.94
CA GLY A 136 -23.92 50.05 2.78
C GLY A 136 -25.43 50.07 3.07
N HIS A 137 -25.88 50.35 4.30
CA HIS A 137 -27.32 50.41 4.59
C HIS A 137 -28.02 51.62 3.92
N ASN A 138 -27.35 52.78 3.90
CA ASN A 138 -27.92 54.05 3.41
C ASN A 138 -27.41 54.45 2.00
N ILE A 139 -26.72 53.54 1.30
CA ILE A 139 -26.20 53.82 -0.03
C ILE A 139 -27.29 53.60 -1.09
N SER A 140 -27.51 54.58 -1.95
CA SER A 140 -28.50 54.49 -3.03
C SER A 140 -28.05 53.56 -4.16
N ASP A 141 -29.00 52.98 -4.91
CA ASP A 141 -28.69 52.14 -6.08
C ASP A 141 -27.84 52.87 -7.13
N THR A 142 -27.98 54.20 -7.25
CA THR A 142 -27.14 55.03 -8.12
C THR A 142 -25.69 55.05 -7.64
N GLN A 143 -25.45 55.24 -6.33
CA GLN A 143 -24.11 55.18 -5.75
C GLN A 143 -23.50 53.77 -5.87
N ILE A 144 -24.29 52.71 -5.69
CA ILE A 144 -23.84 51.32 -5.92
C ILE A 144 -23.36 51.12 -7.36
N LYS A 145 -24.09 51.63 -8.36
CA LYS A 145 -23.69 51.54 -9.77
C LYS A 145 -22.41 52.32 -10.05
N VAL A 146 -22.24 53.49 -9.45
CA VAL A 146 -21.01 54.29 -9.60
C VAL A 146 -19.82 53.55 -8.98
N LEU A 147 -19.96 53.04 -7.76
CA LEU A 147 -18.92 52.24 -7.11
C LEU A 147 -18.58 50.99 -7.94
N ALA A 148 -19.58 50.28 -8.47
CA ALA A 148 -19.35 49.12 -9.33
C ALA A 148 -18.54 49.47 -10.60
N ASN A 149 -18.85 50.59 -11.26
CA ASN A 149 -18.06 51.08 -12.40
C ASN A 149 -16.62 51.40 -12.01
N ASN A 150 -16.42 52.06 -10.87
CA ASN A 150 -15.08 52.40 -10.39
C ASN A 150 -14.26 51.15 -10.04
N ILE A 151 -14.89 50.15 -9.42
CA ILE A 151 -14.28 48.83 -9.18
C ILE A 151 -13.85 48.19 -10.50
N VAL A 152 -14.75 48.05 -11.48
CA VAL A 152 -14.42 47.40 -12.76
C VAL A 152 -13.32 48.17 -13.50
N ASN A 153 -13.39 49.50 -13.54
CA ASN A 153 -12.37 50.34 -14.16
C ASN A 153 -11.01 50.18 -13.49
N PHE A 154 -10.96 50.14 -12.16
CA PHE A 154 -9.72 49.95 -11.41
C PHE A 154 -9.13 48.56 -11.63
N LEU A 155 -9.95 47.52 -11.59
CA LEU A 155 -9.51 46.14 -11.85
C LEU A 155 -8.93 46.02 -13.26
N ASN A 156 -9.63 46.53 -14.27
CA ASN A 156 -9.18 46.49 -15.66
C ASN A 156 -7.89 47.30 -15.88
N LYS A 157 -7.79 48.49 -15.29
CA LYS A 157 -6.59 49.35 -15.36
C LYS A 157 -5.34 48.64 -14.83
N ASN A 158 -5.50 47.82 -13.79
CA ASN A 158 -4.40 47.14 -13.13
C ASN A 158 -4.26 45.66 -13.53
N ASP A 159 -4.96 45.20 -14.57
CA ASP A 159 -4.96 43.79 -15.01
C ASP A 159 -5.30 42.82 -13.86
N LEU A 160 -6.34 43.13 -13.08
CA LEU A 160 -6.85 42.26 -12.03
C LEU A 160 -8.07 41.50 -12.55
N ASP A 161 -8.13 40.19 -12.29
CA ASP A 161 -9.20 39.31 -12.75
C ASP A 161 -10.46 39.37 -11.87
N GLY A 162 -10.38 39.99 -10.67
CA GLY A 162 -11.53 40.12 -9.79
C GLY A 162 -11.27 40.69 -8.41
N ILE A 163 -12.30 40.62 -7.57
CA ILE A 163 -12.34 41.18 -6.22
C ILE A 163 -12.67 40.09 -5.19
N VAL A 164 -12.06 40.18 -4.01
CA VAL A 164 -12.35 39.35 -2.83
C VAL A 164 -12.89 40.26 -1.73
N TYR A 165 -14.11 40.02 -1.28
CA TYR A 165 -14.66 40.66 -0.10
C TYR A 165 -14.14 39.94 1.15
N SER A 166 -13.18 40.54 1.86
CA SER A 166 -12.63 40.04 3.13
C SER A 166 -13.15 40.88 4.31
N ILE A 167 -14.46 41.10 4.39
CA ILE A 167 -15.08 42.10 5.26
C ILE A 167 -15.10 41.61 6.71
N LYS A 168 -14.61 42.45 7.65
CA LYS A 168 -14.56 42.16 9.09
C LYS A 168 -15.43 43.10 9.94
N LYS A 169 -16.52 43.62 9.34
CA LYS A 169 -17.48 44.55 9.94
C LYS A 169 -18.91 44.25 9.48
N PHE A 170 -19.90 44.69 10.27
CA PHE A 170 -21.31 44.62 9.91
C PHE A 170 -21.58 45.38 8.61
N THR A 171 -22.03 44.66 7.59
CA THR A 171 -22.32 45.19 6.26
C THR A 171 -23.68 44.69 5.80
N SER A 172 -24.45 45.54 5.13
CA SER A 172 -25.77 45.16 4.61
C SER A 172 -25.64 44.03 3.57
N ALA A 173 -26.29 42.89 3.82
CA ALA A 173 -26.31 41.76 2.89
C ALA A 173 -26.93 42.15 1.53
N ASP A 174 -27.95 43.00 1.55
CA ASP A 174 -28.58 43.58 0.35
C ASP A 174 -27.60 44.41 -0.47
N PHE A 175 -26.72 45.16 0.20
CA PHE A 175 -25.72 45.95 -0.48
C PHE A 175 -24.68 45.06 -1.17
N ILE A 176 -24.16 44.03 -0.50
CA ILE A 176 -23.17 43.10 -1.09
C ILE A 176 -23.75 42.40 -2.33
N ALA A 177 -25.00 41.93 -2.24
CA ALA A 177 -25.69 41.30 -3.37
C ALA A 177 -25.90 42.27 -4.55
N LYS A 178 -26.39 43.48 -4.28
CA LYS A 178 -26.59 44.52 -5.31
C LYS A 178 -25.29 44.98 -5.96
N LEU A 179 -24.24 45.21 -5.17
CA LEU A 179 -22.92 45.60 -5.68
C LEU A 179 -22.35 44.50 -6.57
N SER A 180 -22.41 43.25 -6.13
CA SER A 180 -21.92 42.11 -6.90
C SER A 180 -22.67 41.94 -8.22
N ALA A 181 -24.01 42.09 -8.20
CA ALA A 181 -24.82 42.09 -9.41
C ALA A 181 -24.50 43.26 -10.35
N ALA A 182 -24.24 44.45 -9.81
CA ALA A 182 -23.86 45.62 -10.59
C ALA A 182 -22.49 45.45 -11.26
N ILE A 183 -21.49 44.91 -10.55
CA ILE A 183 -20.17 44.57 -11.10
C ILE A 183 -20.32 43.57 -12.26
N LYS A 184 -21.03 42.45 -12.05
CA LYS A 184 -21.26 41.44 -13.09
C LYS A 184 -22.03 41.95 -14.30
N LYS A 185 -22.89 42.97 -14.11
CA LYS A 185 -23.62 43.62 -15.21
C LYS A 185 -22.69 44.44 -16.11
N ILE A 186 -21.64 45.03 -15.55
CA ILE A 186 -20.65 45.80 -16.29
C ILE A 186 -19.69 44.84 -17.00
N ASP A 187 -19.18 43.84 -16.28
CA ASP A 187 -18.34 42.79 -16.84
C ASP A 187 -18.59 41.44 -16.15
N ALA A 188 -19.18 40.51 -16.91
CA ALA A 188 -19.52 39.18 -16.42
C ALA A 188 -18.28 38.30 -16.14
N LYS A 189 -17.11 38.65 -16.69
CA LYS A 189 -15.85 37.92 -16.50
C LYS A 189 -15.14 38.27 -15.19
N ILE A 190 -15.49 39.38 -14.55
CA ILE A 190 -14.92 39.77 -13.26
C ILE A 190 -15.28 38.74 -12.21
N ILE A 191 -14.28 38.16 -11.55
CA ILE A 191 -14.47 37.21 -10.47
C ILE A 191 -14.93 37.94 -9.22
N ILE A 192 -15.96 37.42 -8.57
CA ILE A 192 -16.42 37.88 -7.26
C ILE A 192 -16.22 36.76 -6.26
N ALA A 193 -15.31 36.98 -5.31
CA ALA A 193 -15.06 36.07 -4.22
C ALA A 193 -15.38 36.70 -2.86
N ALA A 194 -15.60 35.87 -1.85
CA ALA A 194 -15.71 36.30 -0.46
C ALA A 194 -14.79 35.44 0.43
N GLU A 195 -14.25 36.04 1.49
CA GLU A 195 -13.42 35.38 2.50
C GLU A 195 -14.11 35.44 3.88
N PRO A 196 -15.17 34.65 4.09
CA PRO A 196 -15.87 34.59 5.37
C PRO A 196 -15.06 33.82 6.43
N GLU A 197 -15.27 34.17 7.69
CA GLU A 197 -14.88 33.33 8.84
C GLU A 197 -15.95 32.26 9.10
N VAL A 198 -15.56 31.20 9.80
CA VAL A 198 -16.50 30.18 10.26
C VAL A 198 -16.82 30.40 11.73
N ASN A 199 -18.10 30.60 12.04
CA ASN A 199 -18.58 30.61 13.42
C ASN A 199 -19.81 29.70 13.55
N ASN A 200 -19.69 28.65 14.37
CA ASN A 200 -20.73 27.64 14.57
C ASN A 200 -21.30 27.11 13.23
N TYR A 201 -20.40 26.77 12.29
CA TYR A 201 -20.72 26.30 10.93
C TYR A 201 -21.54 27.27 10.09
N LYS A 202 -21.54 28.57 10.42
CA LYS A 202 -22.08 29.66 9.59
C LYS A 202 -20.93 30.50 9.03
N LEU A 203 -21.16 31.05 7.85
CA LEU A 203 -20.24 31.99 7.21
C LEU A 203 -20.51 33.38 7.73
N VAL A 204 -19.51 34.00 8.34
CA VAL A 204 -19.66 35.32 8.98
C VAL A 204 -18.62 36.32 8.48
N THR A 205 -19.00 37.60 8.45
CA THR A 205 -18.07 38.74 8.27
C THR A 205 -17.42 39.10 9.60
N THR A 206 -18.23 39.19 10.67
CA THR A 206 -17.76 39.51 12.02
C THR A 206 -18.74 38.98 13.06
N GLY A 207 -18.22 38.43 14.16
CA GLY A 207 -19.03 37.91 15.26
C GLY A 207 -20.02 36.84 14.78
N VAL A 208 -21.31 37.18 14.76
CA VAL A 208 -22.40 36.30 14.30
C VAL A 208 -23.09 36.79 13.01
N SER A 209 -22.54 37.83 12.36
CA SER A 209 -23.15 38.49 11.21
C SER A 209 -22.91 37.70 9.92
N ASN A 210 -23.98 37.24 9.30
CA ASN A 210 -24.01 36.42 8.10
C ASN A 210 -24.24 37.26 6.83
N ASP A 211 -23.48 38.35 6.69
CA ASP A 211 -23.73 39.38 5.68
C ASP A 211 -23.58 38.88 4.23
N TYR A 212 -22.84 37.78 4.02
CA TYR A 212 -22.66 37.20 2.68
C TYR A 212 -23.85 36.37 2.20
N ASP A 213 -24.72 35.90 3.09
CA ASP A 213 -25.73 34.86 2.78
C ASP A 213 -26.59 35.21 1.57
N LYS A 214 -27.07 36.46 1.48
CA LYS A 214 -27.91 36.87 0.35
C LYS A 214 -27.17 36.77 -0.98
N ALA A 215 -25.94 37.26 -1.05
CA ALA A 215 -25.13 37.21 -2.26
C ALA A 215 -24.74 35.77 -2.63
N ILE A 216 -24.54 34.90 -1.64
CA ILE A 216 -24.29 33.47 -1.83
C ILE A 216 -25.53 32.79 -2.38
N HIS A 217 -26.69 32.93 -1.73
CA HIS A 217 -27.96 32.30 -2.14
C HIS A 217 -28.38 32.72 -3.56
N GLU A 218 -28.16 33.98 -3.93
CA GLU A 218 -28.46 34.50 -5.28
C GLU A 218 -27.41 34.10 -6.34
N GLY A 219 -26.39 33.32 -5.97
CA GLY A 219 -25.32 32.86 -6.87
C GLY A 219 -24.46 34.00 -7.41
N LYS A 220 -24.30 35.09 -6.66
CA LYS A 220 -23.50 36.27 -7.03
C LYS A 220 -22.04 36.16 -6.61
N ILE A 221 -21.73 35.20 -5.74
CA ILE A 221 -20.36 34.85 -5.33
C ILE A 221 -19.90 33.64 -6.16
N ASP A 222 -18.82 33.81 -6.92
CA ASP A 222 -18.21 32.75 -7.71
C ASP A 222 -17.34 31.81 -6.83
N TYR A 223 -16.63 32.37 -5.84
CA TYR A 223 -15.73 31.63 -4.95
C TYR A 223 -15.85 32.05 -3.49
N LEU A 224 -15.78 31.07 -2.59
CA LEU A 224 -15.69 31.25 -1.14
C LEU A 224 -14.31 30.78 -0.68
N PHE A 225 -13.54 31.68 -0.09
CA PHE A 225 -12.25 31.41 0.55
C PHE A 225 -12.52 31.28 2.05
N ILE A 226 -12.98 30.10 2.47
CA ILE A 226 -13.44 29.88 3.84
C ILE A 226 -12.22 29.95 4.77
N GLN A 227 -12.21 30.94 5.66
CA GLN A 227 -11.16 31.10 6.65
C GLN A 227 -11.40 30.12 7.80
N GLU A 228 -10.63 29.05 7.84
CA GLU A 228 -10.68 28.02 8.90
C GLU A 228 -9.50 28.18 9.85
N TYR A 229 -9.28 29.43 10.29
CA TYR A 229 -8.33 29.77 11.34
C TYR A 229 -8.73 31.10 11.99
N GLY A 230 -8.33 31.27 13.26
CA GLY A 230 -8.61 32.47 14.06
C GLY A 230 -9.78 32.30 15.05
N ALA A 231 -10.65 31.32 14.86
CA ALA A 231 -11.77 30.96 15.74
C ALA A 231 -11.65 29.55 16.32
N PHE A 232 -12.28 29.30 17.46
CA PHE A 232 -12.34 27.95 18.04
C PHE A 232 -13.41 27.10 17.30
N PRO A 233 -13.16 25.82 16.94
CA PRO A 233 -12.03 24.94 17.28
C PRO A 233 -11.01 24.72 16.12
N GLU A 234 -10.68 25.73 15.33
CA GLU A 234 -9.93 25.61 14.07
C GLU A 234 -8.46 25.14 14.19
N TYR A 235 -7.95 24.94 15.41
CA TYR A 235 -6.68 24.24 15.61
C TYR A 235 -6.78 22.72 15.39
N ASP A 236 -7.99 22.15 15.37
CA ASP A 236 -8.21 20.72 15.13
C ASP A 236 -8.24 20.45 13.61
N PRO A 237 -7.30 19.65 13.07
CA PRO A 237 -7.31 19.31 11.65
C PRO A 237 -8.64 18.72 11.18
N SER A 238 -9.36 17.94 12.00
CA SER A 238 -10.61 17.29 11.54
C SER A 238 -11.67 18.30 11.11
N PHE A 239 -11.63 19.50 11.69
CA PHE A 239 -12.55 20.60 11.42
C PHE A 239 -12.67 20.88 9.92
N ILE A 240 -11.55 20.87 9.18
CA ILE A 240 -11.51 21.14 7.72
C ILE A 240 -12.51 20.30 6.94
N SER A 241 -12.57 19.00 7.24
CA SER A 241 -13.46 18.10 6.53
C SER A 241 -14.89 18.09 7.09
N GLU A 242 -15.04 18.36 8.39
CA GLU A 242 -16.31 18.33 9.10
C GLU A 242 -17.16 19.58 8.85
N SER A 243 -16.53 20.75 8.80
CA SER A 243 -17.17 22.05 8.55
C SER A 243 -17.78 22.11 7.15
N TYR A 244 -17.10 21.54 6.15
CA TYR A 244 -17.39 21.69 4.73
C TYR A 244 -18.85 21.36 4.38
N SER A 245 -19.34 20.19 4.79
CA SER A 245 -20.73 19.77 4.50
C SER A 245 -21.75 20.62 5.26
N LYS A 246 -21.47 20.93 6.54
CA LYS A 246 -22.38 21.70 7.41
C LYS A 246 -22.53 23.14 6.92
N ILE A 247 -21.44 23.76 6.48
CA ILE A 247 -21.44 25.11 5.91
C ILE A 247 -22.25 25.16 4.61
N ILE A 248 -22.07 24.18 3.72
CA ILE A 248 -22.83 24.11 2.46
C ILE A 248 -24.33 24.02 2.72
N GLU A 249 -24.74 23.21 3.69
CA GLU A 249 -26.13 23.06 4.11
C GLU A 249 -26.68 24.35 4.74
N ASN A 250 -25.98 24.90 5.73
CA ASN A 250 -26.44 26.08 6.46
C ASN A 250 -26.54 27.34 5.59
N ALA A 251 -25.53 27.59 4.75
CA ALA A 251 -25.45 28.79 3.90
C ALA A 251 -26.03 28.55 2.49
N HIS A 252 -26.72 27.43 2.27
CA HIS A 252 -27.36 27.03 1.00
C HIS A 252 -26.49 27.33 -0.24
N ILE A 253 -25.21 26.95 -0.17
CA ILE A 253 -24.21 27.36 -1.17
C ILE A 253 -24.55 26.75 -2.54
N PRO A 254 -24.75 27.56 -3.61
CA PRO A 254 -25.02 27.04 -4.94
C PRO A 254 -23.86 26.20 -5.52
N LEU A 255 -24.14 25.32 -6.49
CA LEU A 255 -23.12 24.43 -7.08
C LEU A 255 -22.09 25.13 -7.95
N ASN A 256 -22.48 26.26 -8.54
CA ASN A 256 -21.61 27.12 -9.34
C ASN A 256 -20.64 27.91 -8.45
N THR A 257 -20.95 28.13 -7.17
CA THR A 257 -20.01 28.70 -6.20
C THR A 257 -19.01 27.64 -5.76
N LYS A 258 -17.72 27.94 -5.95
CA LYS A 258 -16.61 27.05 -5.56
C LYS A 258 -16.03 27.45 -4.21
N ILE A 259 -15.45 26.48 -3.51
CA ILE A 259 -14.95 26.60 -2.14
C ILE A 259 -13.45 26.30 -2.12
N LEU A 260 -12.69 27.20 -1.52
CA LEU A 260 -11.31 26.99 -1.12
C LEU A 260 -11.24 27.05 0.40
N ILE A 261 -10.40 26.18 0.99
CA ILE A 261 -10.08 26.24 2.42
C ILE A 261 -8.86 27.14 2.61
N THR A 262 -9.00 28.18 3.42
CA THR A 262 -7.93 29.13 3.69
C THR A 262 -7.29 28.80 5.03
N GLU A 263 -5.96 28.62 5.02
CA GLU A 263 -5.12 28.32 6.19
C GLU A 263 -3.93 29.28 6.26
N PRO A 264 -3.29 29.46 7.43
CA PRO A 264 -2.01 30.13 7.49
C PRO A 264 -0.93 29.34 6.73
N THR A 265 0.07 30.02 6.16
CA THR A 265 1.19 29.34 5.47
C THR A 265 2.36 28.99 6.40
N ASN A 266 2.36 29.56 7.60
CA ASN A 266 3.38 29.38 8.64
C ASN A 266 2.76 29.64 10.03
N ALA A 267 3.34 29.07 11.09
CA ALA A 267 2.95 29.25 12.48
C ALA A 267 2.97 30.70 12.99
N VAL A 268 3.78 31.58 12.39
CA VAL A 268 3.80 33.02 12.75
C VAL A 268 2.60 33.80 12.22
N SER A 269 1.75 33.16 11.41
CA SER A 269 0.55 33.73 10.80
C SER A 269 -0.74 33.20 11.45
N GLY A 270 -1.80 34.02 11.48
CA GLY A 270 -3.16 33.57 11.85
C GLY A 270 -3.45 33.45 13.35
N GLY A 271 -2.53 33.84 14.24
CA GLY A 271 -2.72 33.77 15.69
C GLY A 271 -2.55 32.35 16.24
N THR A 272 -3.17 32.05 17.39
CA THR A 272 -3.02 30.76 18.08
C THR A 272 -4.08 29.72 17.71
N ASN A 273 -5.25 30.13 17.23
CA ASN A 273 -6.32 29.21 16.82
C ASN A 273 -6.11 28.76 15.38
N THR A 274 -5.04 27.99 15.15
CA THR A 274 -4.65 27.52 13.82
C THR A 274 -4.11 26.10 13.94
N ILE A 275 -4.11 25.35 12.84
CA ILE A 275 -3.55 23.99 12.80
C ILE A 275 -2.06 23.93 13.20
N TYR A 276 -1.35 25.07 13.14
CA TYR A 276 0.05 25.17 13.53
C TYR A 276 0.26 25.15 15.03
N HIS A 277 -0.76 25.43 15.83
CA HIS A 277 -0.68 25.49 17.29
C HIS A 277 -1.68 24.51 17.88
N PRO A 278 -1.33 23.22 18.02
CA PRO A 278 -2.21 22.21 18.58
C PRO A 278 -2.80 22.65 19.93
N GLN A 279 -4.11 22.49 20.09
CA GLN A 279 -4.87 22.93 21.27
C GLN A 279 -4.80 24.45 21.52
N GLY A 280 -4.49 25.25 20.51
CA GLY A 280 -4.33 26.70 20.63
C GLY A 280 -3.06 27.13 21.35
N ASN A 281 -2.06 26.25 21.48
CA ASN A 281 -0.86 26.53 22.28
C ASN A 281 0.30 27.10 21.44
N ALA A 282 0.50 28.42 21.53
CA ALA A 282 1.57 29.15 20.84
C ALA A 282 3.00 28.69 21.17
N THR A 283 3.21 27.99 22.31
CA THR A 283 4.53 27.47 22.69
C THR A 283 4.87 26.15 21.99
N LYS A 284 3.90 25.54 21.30
CA LYS A 284 4.03 24.26 20.62
C LYS A 284 3.70 24.42 19.13
N SER A 285 4.48 25.23 18.43
CA SER A 285 4.27 25.46 17.01
C SER A 285 4.81 24.31 16.14
N LEU A 286 4.02 23.94 15.13
CA LEU A 286 4.41 22.99 14.09
C LEU A 286 5.15 23.71 12.95
N SER A 287 6.05 23.02 12.27
CA SER A 287 6.55 23.47 10.96
C SER A 287 5.45 23.38 9.90
N THR A 288 5.59 24.11 8.79
CA THR A 288 4.64 24.02 7.66
C THR A 288 4.53 22.61 7.10
N GLU A 289 5.61 21.84 7.02
CA GLU A 289 5.56 20.44 6.59
C GLU A 289 4.79 19.55 7.57
N GLN A 290 4.89 19.83 8.87
CA GLN A 290 4.11 19.11 9.89
C GLN A 290 2.62 19.47 9.82
N ALA A 291 2.29 20.76 9.69
CA ALA A 291 0.92 21.23 9.48
C ALA A 291 0.31 20.64 8.20
N VAL A 292 1.04 20.67 7.08
CA VAL A 292 0.60 20.07 5.81
C VAL A 292 0.27 18.58 5.96
N LYS A 293 1.07 17.81 6.71
CA LYS A 293 0.77 16.39 6.99
C LYS A 293 -0.56 16.18 7.72
N LEU A 294 -1.02 17.17 8.50
CA LEU A 294 -2.32 17.13 9.17
C LEU A 294 -3.46 17.58 8.23
N ILE A 295 -3.20 18.50 7.30
CA ILE A 295 -4.15 18.99 6.29
C ILE A 295 -4.48 17.89 5.26
N LEU A 296 -3.46 17.17 4.77
CA LEU A 296 -3.57 16.22 3.66
C LEU A 296 -4.68 15.14 3.83
N PRO A 297 -4.81 14.46 4.99
CA PRO A 297 -5.91 13.52 5.23
C PRO A 297 -7.31 14.13 5.15
N GLN A 298 -7.44 15.43 5.41
CA GLN A 298 -8.72 16.12 5.38
C GLN A 298 -9.07 16.51 3.94
N LEU A 299 -8.08 16.99 3.18
CA LEU A 299 -8.25 17.26 1.76
C LEU A 299 -8.55 15.98 0.96
N GLU A 300 -8.02 14.82 1.38
CA GLU A 300 -8.37 13.52 0.79
C GLU A 300 -9.89 13.28 0.80
N LYS A 301 -10.57 13.69 1.88
CA LYS A 301 -12.03 13.58 2.01
C LYS A 301 -12.79 14.57 1.12
N LEU A 302 -12.17 15.71 0.80
CA LEU A 302 -12.79 16.82 0.07
C LEU A 302 -12.53 16.83 -1.43
N LYS A 303 -11.41 16.25 -1.92
CA LYS A 303 -10.91 16.46 -3.29
C LYS A 303 -11.91 16.16 -4.41
N PHE A 304 -12.88 15.28 -4.20
CA PHE A 304 -13.93 14.95 -5.17
C PHE A 304 -15.29 15.57 -4.88
N LYS A 305 -15.40 16.41 -3.84
CA LYS A 305 -16.63 17.16 -3.59
C LYS A 305 -16.83 18.21 -4.69
N PRO A 306 -18.06 18.41 -5.20
CA PRO A 306 -18.31 19.17 -6.42
C PRO A 306 -18.04 20.69 -6.32
N ARG A 307 -18.05 21.23 -5.10
CA ARG A 307 -17.73 22.64 -4.83
C ARG A 307 -16.27 22.85 -4.46
N PHE A 308 -15.52 21.81 -4.09
CA PHE A 308 -14.13 21.96 -3.62
C PHE A 308 -13.19 22.26 -4.79
N ALA A 309 -12.58 23.43 -4.76
CA ALA A 309 -11.65 23.90 -5.79
C ALA A 309 -10.18 23.93 -5.33
N GLY A 310 -9.92 23.91 -4.02
CA GLY A 310 -8.56 23.78 -3.49
C GLY A 310 -8.34 24.53 -2.19
N VAL A 311 -7.18 25.18 -2.07
CA VAL A 311 -6.74 25.84 -0.83
C VAL A 311 -6.23 27.25 -1.09
N ALA A 312 -6.26 28.09 -0.06
CA ALA A 312 -5.66 29.41 -0.05
C ALA A 312 -4.75 29.56 1.18
N GLY A 313 -3.66 30.32 1.03
CA GLY A 313 -2.67 30.52 2.09
C GLY A 313 -2.54 31.98 2.52
N TRP A 314 -2.70 32.25 3.82
CA TRP A 314 -2.30 33.52 4.46
C TRP A 314 -0.92 33.36 5.13
N SER A 315 0.18 33.78 4.53
CA SER A 315 0.33 34.56 3.29
C SER A 315 1.57 34.14 2.49
N LEU A 316 1.70 34.61 1.26
CA LEU A 316 2.93 34.48 0.46
C LEU A 316 4.12 35.15 1.17
N ASN A 317 3.89 36.23 1.92
CA ASN A 317 4.94 36.93 2.64
C ASN A 317 5.58 36.03 3.70
N THR A 318 4.76 35.33 4.48
CA THR A 318 5.25 34.40 5.50
C THR A 318 5.69 33.05 4.92
N ASP A 319 5.29 32.72 3.69
CA ASP A 319 5.78 31.51 3.02
C ASP A 319 7.13 31.72 2.31
N TYR A 320 7.50 32.95 1.91
CA TYR A 320 8.74 33.23 1.15
C TYR A 320 9.74 34.17 1.85
N ALA A 321 9.30 34.90 2.89
CA ALA A 321 10.12 35.84 3.64
C ALA A 321 9.89 35.69 5.16
N ALA A 322 9.70 34.46 5.62
CA ALA A 322 9.39 34.10 7.01
C ALA A 322 10.44 34.60 8.03
N ASP A 323 11.69 34.73 7.62
CA ASP A 323 12.77 35.26 8.46
C ASP A 323 12.52 36.71 8.91
N LEU A 324 11.81 37.52 8.11
CA LEU A 324 11.38 38.86 8.51
C LEU A 324 10.27 38.84 9.58
N TYR A 325 9.68 37.67 9.82
CA TYR A 325 8.64 37.42 10.81
C TYR A 325 9.17 36.56 11.97
N GLY A 326 10.48 36.32 12.04
CA GLY A 326 11.13 35.59 13.14
C GLY A 326 11.27 34.08 12.93
N ASP A 327 10.85 33.53 11.78
CA ASP A 327 11.06 32.12 11.44
C ASP A 327 12.12 31.96 10.33
N SER A 328 13.38 32.00 10.74
CA SER A 328 14.53 31.80 9.83
C SER A 328 14.69 30.35 9.34
N SER A 329 13.95 29.41 9.93
CA SER A 329 14.02 27.98 9.61
C SER A 329 13.01 27.53 8.56
N HIS A 330 12.04 28.38 8.22
CA HIS A 330 11.00 28.10 7.24
C HIS A 330 11.57 27.83 5.85
N ASN A 331 11.09 26.76 5.22
CA ASN A 331 11.42 26.47 3.82
C ASN A 331 10.53 27.26 2.88
N ALA A 332 11.12 28.14 2.08
CA ALA A 332 10.36 28.98 1.16
C ALA A 332 9.46 28.16 0.21
N GLY A 333 8.16 28.47 0.20
CA GLY A 333 7.16 27.78 -0.64
C GLY A 333 6.70 26.42 -0.09
N ALA A 334 7.00 26.08 1.16
CA ALA A 334 6.69 24.77 1.74
C ALA A 334 5.18 24.45 1.70
N PHE A 335 4.33 25.46 1.91
CA PHE A 335 2.88 25.29 1.92
C PHE A 335 2.37 24.80 0.56
N ALA A 336 2.69 25.52 -0.53
CA ALA A 336 2.24 25.13 -1.87
C ALA A 336 2.88 23.83 -2.35
N LYS A 337 4.17 23.60 -2.10
CA LYS A 337 4.84 22.36 -2.51
C LYS A 337 4.21 21.16 -1.83
N GLY A 338 3.94 21.27 -0.53
CA GLY A 338 3.36 20.20 0.27
C GLY A 338 1.93 19.82 -0.15
N LEU A 339 1.18 20.76 -0.71
CA LEU A 339 -0.22 20.56 -1.11
C LEU A 339 -0.39 20.31 -2.63
N SER A 340 0.63 20.56 -3.45
CA SER A 340 0.53 20.50 -4.91
C SER A 340 0.13 19.13 -5.47
N GLU A 341 0.69 18.03 -4.96
CA GLU A 341 0.31 16.68 -5.40
C GLU A 341 -1.17 16.37 -5.09
N CYS A 342 -1.64 16.78 -3.92
CA CYS A 342 -3.04 16.63 -3.53
C CYS A 342 -3.97 17.43 -4.44
N ILE A 343 -3.71 18.73 -4.59
CA ILE A 343 -4.62 19.64 -5.30
C ILE A 343 -4.60 19.40 -6.81
N TYR A 344 -3.43 19.17 -7.41
CA TYR A 344 -3.29 19.06 -8.86
C TYR A 344 -3.37 17.63 -9.38
N LYS A 345 -2.95 16.64 -8.58
CA LYS A 345 -2.95 15.23 -8.99
C LYS A 345 -3.92 14.34 -8.21
N ASN A 346 -4.69 14.92 -7.28
CA ASN A 346 -5.60 14.19 -6.39
C ASN A 346 -4.87 13.12 -5.55
N ALA A 347 -3.58 13.32 -5.24
CA ALA A 347 -2.78 12.41 -4.44
C ALA A 347 -2.46 13.06 -3.07
N CYS A 348 -3.38 12.94 -2.11
CA CYS A 348 -3.25 13.63 -0.81
C CYS A 348 -2.62 12.77 0.27
N VAL A 349 -2.96 11.48 0.32
CA VAL A 349 -2.36 10.53 1.27
C VAL A 349 -1.88 9.29 0.52
N GLU A 350 -0.90 8.59 1.09
CA GLU A 350 -0.58 7.24 0.66
C GLU A 350 -1.81 6.36 0.93
N ILE A 351 -2.38 5.81 -0.14
CA ILE A 351 -3.51 4.88 -0.04
C ILE A 351 -2.97 3.59 0.61
N ASP A 352 -3.51 3.22 1.77
CA ASP A 352 -3.21 1.92 2.38
C ASP A 352 -3.68 0.82 1.43
N ASN A 353 -2.73 0.11 0.85
CA ASN A 353 -3.00 -0.93 -0.15
C ASN A 353 -3.52 -2.24 0.47
N LYS A 354 -3.78 -2.28 1.79
CA LYS A 354 -4.32 -3.45 2.48
C LYS A 354 -5.82 -3.30 2.74
N ILE A 355 -6.60 -4.33 2.37
CA ILE A 355 -7.96 -4.48 2.89
C ILE A 355 -7.88 -4.81 4.37
N HIS A 356 -8.56 -4.01 5.18
CA HIS A 356 -8.84 -4.34 6.58
C HIS A 356 -10.17 -5.11 6.65
N GLY A 357 -10.13 -6.35 7.13
CA GLY A 357 -11.31 -7.22 7.27
C GLY A 357 -11.58 -8.15 6.06
N PRO A 358 -12.78 -8.75 5.99
CA PRO A 358 -13.21 -9.61 4.88
C PRO A 358 -13.13 -8.92 3.51
N VAL A 359 -12.77 -9.68 2.48
CA VAL A 359 -12.87 -9.22 1.11
C VAL A 359 -14.35 -9.25 0.67
N VAL A 360 -14.83 -8.12 0.17
CA VAL A 360 -16.16 -7.96 -0.41
C VAL A 360 -15.97 -7.34 -1.79
N ALA A 361 -15.86 -8.23 -2.78
CA ALA A 361 -15.59 -7.88 -4.16
C ALA A 361 -16.86 -7.94 -5.02
N GLY A 362 -16.93 -7.08 -6.02
CA GLY A 362 -17.99 -7.13 -7.01
C GLY A 362 -17.43 -6.95 -8.41
N VAL A 363 -17.92 -7.74 -9.36
CA VAL A 363 -17.55 -7.60 -10.76
C VAL A 363 -18.47 -6.59 -11.44
N LEU A 364 -17.90 -5.52 -11.99
CA LEU A 364 -18.59 -4.47 -12.72
C LEU A 364 -18.41 -4.69 -14.24
N PRO A 365 -19.47 -5.04 -14.97
CA PRO A 365 -19.42 -5.15 -16.42
C PRO A 365 -19.30 -3.78 -17.09
N LEU A 366 -18.21 -3.54 -17.83
CA LEU A 366 -17.92 -2.32 -18.58
C LEU A 366 -18.82 -2.12 -19.80
N TRP A 367 -19.51 -3.17 -20.23
CA TRP A 367 -20.58 -3.07 -21.23
C TRP A 367 -21.90 -2.58 -20.62
N GLY A 368 -21.94 -2.42 -19.29
CA GLY A 368 -23.00 -1.80 -18.50
C GLY A 368 -24.21 -2.68 -18.27
N LYS A 369 -24.76 -3.29 -19.32
CA LYS A 369 -26.01 -4.05 -19.27
C LYS A 369 -25.82 -5.48 -19.75
N SER A 370 -26.06 -6.42 -18.86
CA SER A 370 -25.98 -7.86 -19.12
C SER A 370 -27.36 -8.43 -19.43
N SER A 371 -27.38 -9.45 -20.28
CA SER A 371 -28.58 -10.27 -20.49
C SER A 371 -28.46 -11.54 -19.67
N SER A 372 -29.53 -11.95 -18.98
CA SER A 372 -29.52 -13.22 -18.27
C SER A 372 -29.41 -14.38 -19.25
N TYR A 373 -28.97 -15.55 -18.80
CA TYR A 373 -29.25 -16.78 -19.51
C TYR A 373 -30.76 -17.02 -19.60
N ASN A 374 -31.17 -17.71 -20.67
CA ASN A 374 -32.56 -18.10 -20.85
C ASN A 374 -32.93 -19.16 -19.81
N ILE A 375 -33.89 -18.84 -18.94
CA ILE A 375 -34.44 -19.77 -17.95
C ILE A 375 -35.89 -20.05 -18.33
N SER A 376 -36.15 -21.29 -18.76
CA SER A 376 -37.51 -21.76 -19.10
C SER A 376 -38.25 -20.86 -20.11
N GLY A 377 -37.53 -20.34 -21.11
CA GLY A 377 -38.08 -19.44 -22.13
C GLY A 377 -38.04 -17.96 -21.77
N GLN A 378 -37.61 -17.60 -20.57
CA GLN A 378 -37.57 -16.23 -20.08
C GLN A 378 -36.15 -15.68 -19.97
N GLN A 379 -35.99 -14.39 -20.24
CA GLN A 379 -34.71 -13.69 -20.19
C GLN A 379 -34.95 -12.26 -19.72
N ILE A 380 -34.09 -11.77 -18.84
CA ILE A 380 -34.10 -10.37 -18.42
C ILE A 380 -32.83 -9.67 -18.86
N ASN A 381 -32.86 -8.37 -18.65
CA ASN A 381 -31.80 -7.44 -18.96
C ASN A 381 -31.51 -6.66 -17.67
N THR A 382 -30.24 -6.60 -17.26
CA THR A 382 -29.87 -5.96 -16.00
C THR A 382 -29.99 -4.43 -16.06
N THR A 383 -30.02 -3.81 -14.88
CA THR A 383 -29.92 -2.37 -14.72
C THR A 383 -28.44 -1.97 -14.65
N PRO A 384 -27.95 -1.11 -15.54
CA PRO A 384 -26.56 -0.69 -15.51
C PRO A 384 -26.25 0.13 -14.26
N ILE A 385 -25.07 -0.06 -13.70
CA ILE A 385 -24.58 0.72 -12.56
C ILE A 385 -24.12 2.09 -13.04
N SER A 386 -24.54 3.17 -12.39
CA SER A 386 -24.00 4.48 -12.71
C SER A 386 -22.56 4.60 -12.20
N ILE A 387 -21.61 4.89 -13.09
CA ILE A 387 -20.22 5.22 -12.74
C ILE A 387 -19.91 6.71 -12.90
N SER A 388 -20.87 7.49 -13.40
CA SER A 388 -20.71 8.93 -13.60
C SER A 388 -20.65 9.63 -12.25
N MET A 389 -19.69 10.53 -12.07
CA MET A 389 -19.61 11.34 -10.86
C MET A 389 -20.83 12.27 -10.77
N PRO A 390 -21.61 12.24 -9.68
CA PRO A 390 -22.73 13.16 -9.51
C PRO A 390 -22.24 14.61 -9.49
N LYS A 391 -23.07 15.52 -10.00
CA LYS A 391 -22.72 16.94 -10.10
C LYS A 391 -22.84 17.67 -8.77
N ASP A 392 -23.66 17.16 -7.86
CA ASP A 392 -24.15 17.87 -6.69
C ASP A 392 -23.88 17.16 -5.35
N LYS A 393 -23.45 15.90 -5.39
CA LYS A 393 -23.18 15.05 -4.22
C LYS A 393 -21.85 14.33 -4.35
N GLU A 394 -21.44 13.63 -3.30
CA GLU A 394 -20.37 12.65 -3.41
C GLU A 394 -20.90 11.37 -4.08
N TYR A 395 -20.05 10.64 -4.83
CA TYR A 395 -20.48 9.41 -5.48
C TYR A 395 -20.98 8.35 -4.50
N CYS A 396 -20.34 8.16 -3.34
CA CYS A 396 -20.80 7.19 -2.36
C CYS A 396 -22.09 7.60 -1.64
N ASP A 397 -22.41 8.89 -1.57
CA ASP A 397 -23.70 9.35 -1.04
C ASP A 397 -24.83 9.04 -2.03
N TYR A 398 -24.53 9.10 -3.33
CA TYR A 398 -25.48 8.80 -4.40
C TYR A 398 -25.60 7.30 -4.70
N ASN A 399 -24.50 6.55 -4.60
CA ASN A 399 -24.41 5.10 -4.84
C ASN A 399 -23.86 4.35 -3.61
N PRO A 400 -24.53 4.40 -2.45
CA PRO A 400 -24.01 3.81 -1.21
C PRO A 400 -23.77 2.30 -1.32
N ASN A 401 -24.60 1.59 -2.10
CA ASN A 401 -24.45 0.14 -2.27
C ASN A 401 -23.20 -0.26 -3.05
N VAL A 402 -22.84 0.49 -4.11
CA VAL A 402 -21.57 0.29 -4.83
C VAL A 402 -20.38 0.57 -3.91
N CYS A 403 -20.54 1.51 -2.97
CA CYS A 403 -19.51 1.81 -2.00
C CYS A 403 -19.42 0.85 -0.81
N LYS A 404 -20.24 -0.21 -0.76
CA LYS A 404 -20.05 -1.29 0.22
C LYS A 404 -18.94 -2.26 -0.19
N TYR A 405 -18.65 -2.39 -1.48
CA TYR A 405 -17.53 -3.20 -1.95
C TYR A 405 -16.19 -2.54 -1.59
N ASN A 406 -15.25 -3.33 -1.09
CA ASN A 406 -13.86 -2.90 -0.91
C ASN A 406 -12.97 -3.23 -2.12
N VAL A 407 -13.44 -4.08 -3.02
CA VAL A 407 -12.83 -4.35 -4.33
C VAL A 407 -13.87 -4.26 -5.44
N ILE A 408 -13.54 -3.55 -6.51
CA ILE A 408 -14.31 -3.56 -7.76
C ILE A 408 -13.44 -4.16 -8.84
N ILE A 409 -13.92 -5.25 -9.43
CA ILE A 409 -13.27 -5.95 -10.53
C ILE A 409 -13.96 -5.51 -11.81
N LEU A 410 -13.26 -4.81 -12.69
CA LEU A 410 -13.83 -4.22 -13.90
C LEU A 410 -13.68 -5.23 -15.05
N ALA A 411 -14.80 -5.76 -15.53
CA ALA A 411 -14.84 -6.78 -16.57
C ALA A 411 -15.39 -6.14 -17.87
N TYR A 412 -14.74 -6.21 -19.03
CA TYR A 412 -13.48 -6.88 -19.34
C TYR A 412 -12.56 -5.97 -20.14
N LEU A 413 -11.27 -6.31 -20.07
CA LEU A 413 -10.26 -5.96 -21.04
C LEU A 413 -9.97 -7.19 -21.91
N ALA A 414 -10.54 -7.25 -23.11
CA ALA A 414 -10.33 -8.35 -24.04
C ALA A 414 -9.01 -8.18 -24.81
N TYR A 415 -8.36 -9.27 -25.19
CA TYR A 415 -7.17 -9.26 -26.05
C TYR A 415 -7.42 -10.07 -27.32
N THR A 416 -6.99 -9.55 -28.48
CA THR A 416 -6.83 -10.34 -29.71
C THR A 416 -5.56 -9.95 -30.44
N ASN A 417 -4.97 -10.88 -31.19
CA ASN A 417 -3.74 -10.62 -31.95
C ASN A 417 -3.85 -9.49 -32.99
N SER A 418 -5.06 -9.21 -33.51
CA SER A 418 -5.27 -8.16 -34.50
C SER A 418 -5.51 -6.77 -33.90
N LYS A 419 -6.00 -6.69 -32.66
CA LYS A 419 -6.44 -5.43 -32.04
C LYS A 419 -5.73 -5.07 -30.75
N GLY A 420 -4.94 -5.98 -30.17
CA GLY A 420 -4.35 -5.82 -28.85
C GLY A 420 -5.41 -5.78 -27.75
N PHE A 421 -5.09 -5.11 -26.63
CA PHE A 421 -5.99 -4.95 -25.49
C PHE A 421 -7.08 -3.89 -25.76
N GLN A 422 -8.35 -4.24 -25.54
CA GLN A 422 -9.49 -3.34 -25.71
C GLN A 422 -10.49 -3.43 -24.57
N LEU A 423 -10.94 -2.28 -24.06
CA LEU A 423 -12.00 -2.21 -23.07
C LEU A 423 -13.36 -2.50 -23.72
N SER A 424 -14.12 -3.40 -23.13
CA SER A 424 -15.41 -3.88 -23.64
C SER A 424 -16.55 -2.93 -23.27
N PHE A 425 -16.60 -1.73 -23.86
CA PHE A 425 -17.67 -0.73 -23.62
C PHE A 425 -18.99 -0.97 -24.39
N ASN A 426 -19.03 -1.96 -25.27
CA ASN A 426 -20.20 -2.27 -26.09
C ASN A 426 -20.98 -3.42 -25.44
N GLU A 427 -22.32 -3.39 -25.51
CA GLU A 427 -23.18 -4.48 -25.02
C GLU A 427 -22.72 -5.85 -25.56
N GLU A 428 -22.85 -6.88 -24.72
CA GLU A 428 -22.39 -8.25 -25.00
C GLU A 428 -22.88 -8.80 -26.36
N ASN A 429 -24.01 -8.28 -26.87
CA ASN A 429 -24.65 -8.69 -28.13
C ASN A 429 -24.44 -7.73 -29.32
N GLY A 430 -23.50 -6.79 -29.24
CA GLY A 430 -22.91 -6.15 -30.43
C GLY A 430 -23.74 -5.11 -31.19
N SER A 431 -24.93 -4.71 -30.72
CA SER A 431 -25.84 -3.84 -31.51
C SER A 431 -26.38 -2.58 -30.82
N SER A 432 -25.65 -1.94 -29.90
CA SER A 432 -26.16 -0.71 -29.27
C SER A 432 -25.11 0.27 -28.71
N LYS A 433 -25.66 1.42 -28.27
CA LYS A 433 -24.98 2.63 -27.78
C LYS A 433 -24.15 2.35 -26.53
N LYS A 434 -22.87 2.76 -26.54
CA LYS A 434 -21.98 2.69 -25.38
C LYS A 434 -22.64 3.27 -24.13
N ILE A 435 -22.71 2.49 -23.05
CA ILE A 435 -23.28 2.93 -21.76
C ILE A 435 -22.28 3.77 -20.98
N TYR A 436 -21.00 3.38 -21.00
CA TYR A 436 -19.93 4.08 -20.32
C TYR A 436 -18.94 4.70 -21.29
N SER A 437 -18.33 5.81 -20.88
CA SER A 437 -17.19 6.41 -21.56
C SER A 437 -15.87 6.17 -20.82
N PRO A 438 -14.72 6.19 -21.53
CA PRO A 438 -13.40 6.16 -20.90
C PRO A 438 -13.22 7.27 -19.85
N LYS A 439 -13.78 8.46 -20.09
CA LYS A 439 -13.65 9.61 -19.18
C LYS A 439 -14.37 9.36 -17.85
N GLU A 440 -15.58 8.80 -17.90
CA GLU A 440 -16.34 8.45 -16.70
C GLU A 440 -15.64 7.33 -15.93
N LEU A 441 -15.14 6.33 -16.64
CA LEU A 441 -14.41 5.22 -16.03
C LEU A 441 -13.17 5.70 -15.25
N LYS A 442 -12.36 6.59 -15.85
CA LYS A 442 -11.20 7.19 -15.17
C LYS A 442 -11.59 7.95 -13.90
N ALA A 443 -12.65 8.75 -13.97
CA ALA A 443 -13.12 9.52 -12.83
C ALA A 443 -13.64 8.60 -11.70
N PHE A 444 -14.36 7.54 -12.07
CA PHE A 444 -14.84 6.53 -11.13
C PHE A 444 -13.70 5.79 -10.44
N ILE A 445 -12.70 5.33 -11.18
CA ILE A 445 -11.54 4.62 -10.62
C ILE A 445 -10.76 5.54 -9.66
N ALA A 446 -10.46 6.76 -10.08
CA ALA A 446 -9.76 7.74 -9.24
C ALA A 446 -10.54 8.01 -7.93
N TYR A 447 -11.86 8.13 -8.03
CA TYR A 447 -12.73 8.29 -6.88
C TYR A 447 -12.68 7.07 -5.96
N MET A 448 -12.88 5.85 -6.46
CA MET A 448 -12.91 4.64 -5.64
C MET A 448 -11.57 4.39 -4.95
N ASN A 449 -10.45 4.59 -5.65
CA ASN A 449 -9.12 4.46 -5.07
C ASN A 449 -8.88 5.45 -3.92
N SER A 450 -9.38 6.69 -4.01
CA SER A 450 -9.29 7.65 -2.89
C SER A 450 -10.09 7.26 -1.65
N LYS A 451 -11.09 6.38 -1.81
CA LYS A 451 -11.87 5.84 -0.70
C LYS A 451 -11.24 4.56 -0.14
N GLY A 452 -9.98 4.28 -0.47
CA GLY A 452 -9.25 3.09 -0.04
C GLY A 452 -9.76 1.80 -0.67
N LYS A 453 -10.50 1.89 -1.79
CA LYS A 453 -11.03 0.71 -2.49
C LYS A 453 -10.05 0.26 -3.57
N HIS A 454 -10.01 -1.04 -3.83
CA HIS A 454 -9.22 -1.60 -4.91
C HIS A 454 -10.03 -1.65 -6.20
N THR A 455 -9.43 -1.24 -7.30
CA THR A 455 -9.99 -1.27 -8.65
C THR A 455 -9.09 -2.12 -9.54
N VAL A 456 -9.59 -3.31 -9.88
CA VAL A 456 -8.84 -4.35 -10.56
C VAL A 456 -9.38 -4.52 -11.98
N ILE A 457 -8.54 -4.41 -13.01
CA ILE A 457 -8.99 -4.68 -14.39
C ILE A 457 -8.92 -6.18 -14.70
N SER A 458 -10.02 -6.77 -15.18
CA SER A 458 -10.10 -8.19 -15.53
C SER A 458 -9.81 -8.44 -17.01
N ILE A 459 -8.80 -9.24 -17.29
CA ILE A 459 -8.37 -9.65 -18.63
C ILE A 459 -9.00 -10.99 -18.96
N GLY A 460 -9.75 -11.04 -20.06
CA GLY A 460 -10.39 -12.27 -20.51
C GLY A 460 -11.82 -12.04 -20.99
N GLY A 461 -12.68 -13.00 -20.68
CA GLY A 461 -14.06 -13.07 -21.17
C GLY A 461 -14.17 -13.71 -22.56
N LYS A 462 -15.41 -13.99 -22.97
CA LYS A 462 -15.76 -14.77 -24.17
C LYS A 462 -15.13 -14.29 -25.50
N TYR A 463 -14.76 -13.01 -25.59
CA TYR A 463 -14.19 -12.39 -26.79
C TYR A 463 -12.67 -12.23 -26.75
N SER A 464 -12.03 -12.73 -25.69
CA SER A 464 -10.57 -12.73 -25.57
C SER A 464 -9.99 -13.99 -26.22
N HIS A 465 -8.83 -13.82 -26.85
CA HIS A 465 -8.04 -14.87 -27.49
C HIS A 465 -6.56 -14.61 -27.20
N VAL A 466 -6.13 -14.99 -26.01
CA VAL A 466 -4.76 -14.84 -25.51
C VAL A 466 -3.88 -15.93 -26.09
N ASP A 467 -2.91 -15.50 -26.89
CA ASP A 467 -1.80 -16.33 -27.30
C ASP A 467 -0.55 -15.93 -26.49
N TRP A 468 -0.17 -16.78 -25.54
CA TRP A 468 0.95 -16.52 -24.64
C TRP A 468 2.30 -16.39 -25.34
N GLU A 469 2.47 -16.94 -26.54
CA GLU A 469 3.72 -16.80 -27.29
C GLU A 469 3.82 -15.39 -27.88
N THR A 470 2.72 -14.87 -28.44
CA THR A 470 2.70 -13.61 -29.20
C THR A 470 2.21 -12.38 -28.42
N ILE A 471 1.53 -12.56 -27.28
CA ILE A 471 0.95 -11.46 -26.50
C ILE A 471 2.00 -10.42 -26.06
N ASN A 472 1.65 -9.14 -26.23
CA ASN A 472 2.44 -7.99 -25.77
C ASN A 472 1.80 -7.30 -24.55
N LEU A 473 2.31 -7.59 -23.35
CA LEU A 473 1.81 -7.01 -22.10
C LEU A 473 2.25 -5.54 -21.88
N SER A 474 3.07 -4.95 -22.76
CA SER A 474 3.52 -3.56 -22.59
C SER A 474 2.37 -2.56 -22.78
N ASP A 475 1.40 -2.87 -23.65
CA ASP A 475 0.23 -2.00 -23.86
C ASP A 475 -0.76 -2.07 -22.70
N LEU A 476 -0.82 -3.21 -22.00
CA LEU A 476 -1.57 -3.34 -20.76
C LEU A 476 -1.04 -2.41 -19.67
N ILE A 477 0.28 -2.23 -19.55
CA ILE A 477 0.87 -1.27 -18.60
C ILE A 477 0.36 0.14 -18.86
N LYS A 478 0.29 0.55 -20.14
CA LYS A 478 -0.22 1.87 -20.52
C LYS A 478 -1.69 2.04 -20.11
N ILE A 479 -2.53 1.05 -20.38
CA ILE A 479 -3.95 1.08 -20.00
C ILE A 479 -4.10 1.17 -18.47
N VAL A 480 -3.35 0.35 -17.73
CA VAL A 480 -3.36 0.36 -16.26
C VAL A 480 -3.00 1.73 -15.71
N GLN A 481 -1.93 2.34 -16.21
CA GLN A 481 -1.49 3.67 -15.80
C GLN A 481 -2.44 4.78 -16.24
N GLU A 482 -2.97 4.71 -17.45
CA GLU A 482 -3.88 5.71 -18.03
C GLU A 482 -5.20 5.79 -17.26
N PHE A 483 -5.72 4.64 -16.80
CA PHE A 483 -6.97 4.57 -16.06
C PHE A 483 -6.79 4.62 -14.55
N GLY A 484 -5.57 4.37 -14.05
CA GLY A 484 -5.26 4.39 -12.62
C GLY A 484 -5.71 3.13 -11.88
N PHE A 485 -5.79 1.98 -12.55
CA PHE A 485 -6.08 0.71 -11.88
C PHE A 485 -4.95 0.37 -10.88
N ASN A 486 -5.30 -0.25 -9.76
CA ASN A 486 -4.32 -0.71 -8.75
C ASN A 486 -4.20 -2.24 -8.68
N GLY A 487 -4.86 -2.96 -9.59
CA GLY A 487 -4.65 -4.40 -9.77
C GLY A 487 -5.00 -4.90 -11.17
N ILE A 488 -4.54 -6.10 -11.48
CA ILE A 488 -4.91 -6.88 -12.68
C ILE A 488 -5.44 -8.24 -12.23
N ASN A 489 -6.51 -8.67 -12.89
CA ASN A 489 -7.05 -10.01 -12.81
C ASN A 489 -6.90 -10.75 -14.14
N PHE A 490 -6.49 -12.01 -14.10
CA PHE A 490 -6.51 -12.92 -15.26
C PHE A 490 -7.70 -13.89 -15.13
N ASP A 491 -8.70 -13.67 -15.98
CA ASP A 491 -9.93 -14.46 -16.08
C ASP A 491 -9.92 -15.25 -17.39
N LEU A 492 -9.05 -16.26 -17.43
CA LEU A 492 -8.71 -16.99 -18.64
C LEU A 492 -9.82 -17.98 -19.00
N SER A 493 -10.39 -17.83 -20.20
CA SER A 493 -11.28 -18.86 -20.76
C SER A 493 -10.48 -20.12 -21.12
N SER A 494 -11.17 -21.24 -21.36
CA SER A 494 -10.52 -22.52 -21.69
C SER A 494 -9.54 -22.45 -22.87
N SER A 495 -9.77 -21.54 -23.83
CA SER A 495 -8.89 -21.32 -24.98
C SER A 495 -7.69 -20.41 -24.69
N ASP A 496 -7.76 -19.61 -23.63
CA ASP A 496 -6.72 -18.68 -23.18
C ASP A 496 -5.74 -19.33 -22.19
N ILE A 497 -6.07 -20.50 -21.64
CA ILE A 497 -5.18 -21.25 -20.75
C ILE A 497 -3.99 -21.80 -21.57
N PRO A 498 -2.74 -21.70 -21.09
CA PRO A 498 -1.59 -22.30 -21.76
C PRO A 498 -1.81 -23.79 -22.07
N LYS A 499 -1.35 -24.24 -23.24
CA LYS A 499 -1.66 -25.60 -23.76
C LYS A 499 -0.68 -26.67 -23.31
N ASN A 500 0.51 -26.29 -22.86
CA ASN A 500 1.58 -27.19 -22.43
C ASN A 500 2.58 -26.47 -21.52
N GLU A 501 3.45 -27.25 -20.85
CA GLU A 501 4.47 -26.78 -19.90
C GLU A 501 5.36 -25.65 -20.45
N LYS A 502 5.76 -25.72 -21.74
CA LYS A 502 6.57 -24.68 -22.38
C LYS A 502 5.79 -23.35 -22.41
N THR A 503 4.54 -23.38 -22.86
CA THR A 503 3.69 -22.18 -22.90
C THR A 503 3.33 -21.68 -21.51
N VAL A 504 3.21 -22.56 -20.51
CA VAL A 504 3.03 -22.19 -19.09
C VAL A 504 4.20 -21.34 -18.60
N LYS A 505 5.44 -21.79 -18.82
CA LYS A 505 6.65 -21.03 -18.43
C LYS A 505 6.70 -19.66 -19.11
N VAL A 506 6.41 -19.60 -20.41
CA VAL A 506 6.34 -18.33 -21.15
C VAL A 506 5.28 -17.39 -20.56
N ALA A 507 4.09 -17.90 -20.27
CA ALA A 507 3.01 -17.13 -19.65
C ALA A 507 3.41 -16.60 -18.28
N ALA A 508 3.94 -17.46 -17.41
CA ALA A 508 4.39 -17.09 -16.07
C ALA A 508 5.51 -16.04 -16.09
N ASP A 509 6.50 -16.18 -16.96
CA ASP A 509 7.59 -15.20 -17.13
C ASP A 509 7.06 -13.84 -17.57
N LYS A 510 6.13 -13.82 -18.53
CA LYS A 510 5.50 -12.58 -19.02
C LYS A 510 4.69 -11.90 -17.91
N ILE A 511 3.88 -12.65 -17.15
CA ILE A 511 3.11 -12.13 -16.01
C ILE A 511 4.04 -11.61 -14.91
N ASN A 512 5.09 -12.35 -14.57
CA ASN A 512 6.07 -11.96 -13.56
C ASN A 512 6.81 -10.66 -13.94
N LYS A 513 7.20 -10.52 -15.20
CA LYS A 513 7.82 -9.29 -15.71
C LYS A 513 6.85 -8.11 -15.65
N LEU A 514 5.61 -8.30 -16.09
CA LEU A 514 4.55 -7.29 -16.02
C LEU A 514 4.35 -6.78 -14.59
N ILE A 515 4.15 -7.70 -13.63
CA ILE A 515 3.87 -7.34 -12.24
C ILE A 515 5.09 -6.73 -11.55
N THR A 516 6.30 -7.15 -11.92
CA THR A 516 7.53 -6.50 -11.43
C THR A 516 7.56 -5.03 -11.84
N ILE A 517 7.25 -4.70 -13.10
CA ILE A 517 7.23 -3.31 -13.59
C ILE A 517 6.13 -2.49 -12.90
N LEU A 518 4.92 -3.04 -12.77
CA LEU A 518 3.81 -2.32 -12.13
C LEU A 518 4.09 -2.07 -10.64
N ARG A 519 4.74 -3.01 -9.95
CA ARG A 519 5.12 -2.86 -8.54
C ARG A 519 6.30 -1.94 -8.27
N GLN A 520 7.09 -1.58 -9.28
CA GLN A 520 8.12 -0.53 -9.15
C GLN A 520 7.49 0.83 -8.90
N ASN A 521 6.34 1.12 -9.52
CA ASN A 521 5.65 2.41 -9.39
C ASN A 521 4.56 2.40 -8.31
N ASN A 522 4.03 1.21 -7.97
CA ASN A 522 3.06 1.03 -6.89
C ASN A 522 3.35 -0.29 -6.16
N HIS A 523 4.06 -0.22 -5.04
CA HIS A 523 4.42 -1.41 -4.26
C HIS A 523 3.22 -2.26 -3.81
N GLY A 524 2.02 -1.68 -3.74
CA GLY A 524 0.78 -2.37 -3.40
C GLY A 524 -0.03 -2.87 -4.59
N PHE A 525 0.51 -2.89 -5.81
CA PHE A 525 -0.23 -3.33 -7.00
C PHE A 525 -0.61 -4.81 -6.93
N TRP A 526 -1.89 -5.12 -7.19
CA TRP A 526 -2.43 -6.47 -7.06
C TRP A 526 -2.31 -7.31 -8.33
N LEU A 527 -1.98 -8.58 -8.13
CA LEU A 527 -2.13 -9.63 -9.14
C LEU A 527 -3.16 -10.63 -8.63
N THR A 528 -4.19 -10.92 -9.43
CA THR A 528 -5.23 -11.88 -9.10
C THR A 528 -5.59 -12.77 -10.29
N PHE A 529 -6.29 -13.86 -10.01
CA PHE A 529 -6.78 -14.80 -11.01
C PHE A 529 -8.22 -15.22 -10.69
N SER A 530 -9.00 -15.53 -11.73
CA SER A 530 -10.38 -16.02 -11.60
C SER A 530 -10.56 -17.43 -12.20
N PRO A 531 -9.94 -18.49 -11.65
CA PRO A 531 -10.15 -19.85 -12.15
C PRO A 531 -11.56 -20.37 -11.86
N GLU A 532 -12.08 -21.24 -12.72
CA GLU A 532 -13.20 -22.12 -12.36
C GLU A 532 -12.77 -23.15 -11.32
N TRP A 533 -13.66 -23.51 -10.39
CA TRP A 533 -13.32 -24.40 -9.27
C TRP A 533 -12.71 -25.74 -9.70
N HIS A 534 -13.19 -26.30 -10.82
CA HIS A 534 -12.75 -27.61 -11.31
C HIS A 534 -11.40 -27.58 -12.04
N TYR A 535 -10.81 -26.39 -12.22
CA TYR A 535 -9.40 -26.24 -12.59
C TYR A 535 -8.47 -26.31 -11.37
N ILE A 536 -8.99 -26.08 -10.16
CA ILE A 536 -8.20 -26.02 -8.92
C ILE A 536 -8.38 -27.28 -8.07
N VAL A 537 -9.60 -27.78 -7.96
CA VAL A 537 -9.93 -29.05 -7.30
C VAL A 537 -10.36 -30.05 -8.35
N ALA A 538 -9.68 -31.20 -8.41
CA ALA A 538 -9.96 -32.25 -9.38
C ALA A 538 -11.35 -32.85 -9.11
N PRO A 539 -12.32 -32.72 -10.02
CA PRO A 539 -13.62 -33.37 -9.85
C PRO A 539 -13.52 -34.89 -9.90
N LEU A 540 -14.48 -35.57 -9.28
CA LEU A 540 -14.67 -37.01 -9.46
C LEU A 540 -15.02 -37.30 -10.92
N ALA A 541 -14.21 -38.15 -11.55
CA ALA A 541 -14.40 -38.61 -12.91
C ALA A 541 -15.73 -39.38 -13.06
N LYS A 542 -16.13 -39.67 -14.31
CA LYS A 542 -17.39 -40.38 -14.62
C LYS A 542 -17.55 -41.75 -13.93
N ASN A 543 -16.47 -42.33 -13.41
CA ASN A 543 -16.50 -43.58 -12.65
C ASN A 543 -16.80 -43.40 -11.15
N ASP A 544 -17.00 -42.15 -10.71
CA ASP A 544 -17.24 -41.73 -9.32
C ASP A 544 -16.18 -42.22 -8.31
N LYS A 545 -14.96 -42.49 -8.78
CA LYS A 545 -13.87 -43.04 -7.96
C LYS A 545 -12.58 -42.25 -8.06
N ASP A 546 -12.25 -41.73 -9.24
CA ASP A 546 -10.97 -41.09 -9.49
C ASP A 546 -11.13 -39.57 -9.53
N ASN A 547 -10.36 -38.82 -8.74
CA ASN A 547 -10.26 -37.36 -8.88
C ASN A 547 -9.29 -37.05 -10.05
N ILE A 548 -9.76 -36.38 -11.11
CA ILE A 548 -8.94 -36.06 -12.30
C ILE A 548 -9.13 -34.58 -12.66
N TYR A 549 -8.02 -33.87 -12.89
CA TYR A 549 -8.09 -32.47 -13.31
C TYR A 549 -8.69 -32.32 -14.70
N VAL A 550 -9.54 -31.30 -14.84
CA VAL A 550 -10.07 -30.88 -16.15
C VAL A 550 -9.00 -30.13 -16.94
N ASN A 551 -8.13 -29.37 -16.26
CA ASN A 551 -7.04 -28.63 -16.89
C ASN A 551 -5.86 -28.42 -15.91
N HIS A 552 -4.84 -29.28 -16.00
CA HIS A 552 -3.66 -29.20 -15.13
C HIS A 552 -2.82 -27.93 -15.39
N ASN A 553 -2.81 -27.41 -16.63
CA ASN A 553 -1.94 -26.28 -17.00
C ASN A 553 -2.28 -24.97 -16.27
N TYR A 554 -3.52 -24.80 -15.78
CA TYR A 554 -3.87 -23.63 -14.96
C TYR A 554 -3.16 -23.69 -13.60
N ILE A 555 -3.08 -24.87 -12.99
CA ILE A 555 -2.38 -25.10 -11.73
C ILE A 555 -0.88 -24.84 -11.91
N GLU A 556 -0.28 -25.41 -12.96
CA GLU A 556 1.14 -25.18 -13.28
C GLU A 556 1.43 -23.68 -13.50
N LEU A 557 0.50 -22.94 -14.12
CA LEU A 557 0.62 -21.50 -14.31
C LEU A 557 0.65 -20.74 -12.97
N LEU A 558 -0.30 -21.03 -12.07
CA LEU A 558 -0.35 -20.38 -10.76
C LEU A 558 0.90 -20.69 -9.93
N ASP A 559 1.37 -21.94 -9.95
CA ASP A 559 2.60 -22.36 -9.28
C ASP A 559 3.84 -21.66 -9.87
N SER A 560 3.96 -21.64 -11.20
CA SER A 560 5.07 -21.00 -11.92
C SER A 560 5.12 -19.48 -11.73
N VAL A 561 3.96 -18.81 -11.61
CA VAL A 561 3.90 -17.39 -11.22
C VAL A 561 4.37 -17.21 -9.77
N GLY A 562 3.92 -18.11 -8.89
CA GLY A 562 4.25 -18.16 -7.48
C GLY A 562 3.16 -17.53 -6.62
N MET A 563 2.54 -18.34 -5.74
CA MET A 563 1.45 -17.89 -4.86
C MET A 563 1.82 -16.72 -3.96
N ASN A 564 3.10 -16.48 -3.66
CA ASN A 564 3.56 -15.32 -2.90
C ASN A 564 3.33 -13.99 -3.63
N LYS A 565 3.33 -13.98 -4.97
CA LYS A 565 3.11 -12.76 -5.78
C LYS A 565 1.62 -12.51 -6.05
N ILE A 566 0.78 -13.53 -5.94
CA ILE A 566 -0.66 -13.44 -6.15
C ILE A 566 -1.31 -12.91 -4.88
N ASN A 567 -2.17 -11.90 -4.99
CA ASN A 567 -2.87 -11.29 -3.86
C ASN A 567 -4.11 -12.11 -3.49
N TYR A 568 -4.95 -12.41 -4.48
CA TYR A 568 -6.19 -13.17 -4.30
C TYR A 568 -6.49 -14.07 -5.50
N ILE A 569 -7.21 -15.15 -5.24
CA ILE A 569 -7.84 -16.03 -6.22
C ILE A 569 -9.36 -15.82 -6.08
N TRP A 570 -10.00 -15.27 -7.11
CA TRP A 570 -11.45 -15.14 -7.22
C TRP A 570 -12.02 -16.44 -7.80
N LEU A 571 -12.12 -17.48 -6.98
CA LEU A 571 -12.52 -18.80 -7.44
C LEU A 571 -13.98 -18.78 -7.91
N ASN A 572 -14.25 -18.97 -9.22
CA ASN A 572 -15.62 -19.15 -9.70
C ASN A 572 -16.16 -20.46 -9.13
N THR A 573 -17.13 -20.38 -8.24
CA THR A 573 -17.71 -21.56 -7.59
C THR A 573 -18.85 -22.18 -8.40
N TYR A 574 -18.94 -21.84 -9.67
CA TYR A 574 -19.93 -22.32 -10.63
C TYR A 574 -19.21 -22.80 -11.89
N ALA A 575 -19.83 -23.73 -12.59
CA ALA A 575 -19.32 -24.33 -13.82
C ALA A 575 -20.46 -24.75 -14.75
N ASP A 576 -20.15 -25.00 -16.01
CA ASP A 576 -21.12 -25.43 -17.03
C ASP A 576 -21.81 -26.76 -16.67
N LYS A 577 -21.13 -27.64 -15.94
CA LYS A 577 -21.66 -28.94 -15.50
C LYS A 577 -21.92 -28.97 -13.99
N PRO A 578 -23.15 -28.69 -13.54
CA PRO A 578 -23.49 -28.73 -12.11
C PRO A 578 -23.51 -30.13 -11.50
N SER A 579 -23.40 -31.19 -12.31
CA SER A 579 -23.27 -32.58 -11.87
C SER A 579 -21.87 -32.98 -11.44
N ASP A 580 -20.86 -32.14 -11.77
CA ASP A 580 -19.49 -32.39 -11.35
C ASP A 580 -19.38 -32.12 -9.84
N GLY A 581 -18.65 -32.97 -9.13
CA GLY A 581 -18.61 -32.97 -7.68
C GLY A 581 -17.29 -33.43 -7.12
N ILE A 582 -17.14 -33.22 -5.82
CA ILE A 582 -15.93 -33.52 -5.03
C ILE A 582 -16.31 -34.33 -3.80
N LEU A 583 -15.33 -34.96 -3.16
CA LEU A 583 -15.57 -35.68 -1.92
C LEU A 583 -15.78 -34.68 -0.78
N SER A 584 -16.81 -34.92 0.01
CA SER A 584 -17.23 -34.04 1.10
C SER A 584 -16.67 -34.45 2.46
N PHE A 585 -16.90 -33.62 3.47
CA PHE A 585 -16.66 -33.99 4.87
C PHE A 585 -17.74 -34.93 5.43
N TYR A 586 -18.84 -35.20 4.69
CA TYR A 586 -19.83 -36.19 5.08
C TYR A 586 -19.31 -37.59 4.77
N GLN A 587 -19.58 -38.51 5.68
CA GLN A 587 -19.22 -39.92 5.55
C GLN A 587 -20.46 -40.80 5.57
N ASP A 588 -20.43 -41.89 4.82
CA ASP A 588 -21.47 -42.91 4.84
C ASP A 588 -21.35 -43.81 6.08
N LYS A 589 -22.18 -44.85 6.15
CA LYS A 589 -22.17 -45.81 7.28
C LYS A 589 -20.87 -46.62 7.37
N ASN A 590 -20.08 -46.67 6.31
CA ASN A 590 -18.79 -47.36 6.24
C ASN A 590 -17.61 -46.40 6.48
N ALA A 591 -17.89 -45.15 6.88
CA ALA A 591 -16.91 -44.09 7.04
C ALA A 591 -16.22 -43.65 5.73
N GLU A 592 -16.83 -43.95 4.56
CA GLU A 592 -16.35 -43.48 3.27
C GLU A 592 -16.90 -42.08 2.97
N TYR A 593 -16.05 -41.19 2.47
CA TYR A 593 -16.47 -39.82 2.13
C TYR A 593 -17.43 -39.82 0.94
N ILE A 594 -18.50 -39.03 1.04
CA ILE A 594 -19.56 -39.00 0.05
C ILE A 594 -19.30 -37.88 -0.97
N LYS A 595 -19.54 -38.15 -2.25
CA LYS A 595 -19.55 -37.14 -3.32
C LYS A 595 -20.64 -36.10 -3.06
N ILE A 596 -20.28 -34.83 -3.20
CA ILE A 596 -21.24 -33.72 -3.21
C ILE A 596 -21.09 -32.92 -4.50
N THR A 597 -22.21 -32.49 -5.04
CA THR A 597 -22.33 -31.64 -6.22
C THR A 597 -23.07 -30.35 -5.86
N PRO A 598 -22.99 -29.29 -6.69
CA PRO A 598 -23.92 -28.16 -6.62
C PRO A 598 -25.40 -28.56 -6.55
N THR A 599 -25.78 -29.70 -7.16
CA THR A 599 -27.16 -30.19 -7.15
C THR A 599 -27.65 -30.74 -5.82
N ASP A 600 -26.75 -31.14 -4.93
CA ASP A 600 -27.08 -31.62 -3.59
C ASP A 600 -27.32 -30.47 -2.57
N GLY A 601 -27.16 -29.23 -3.03
CA GLY A 601 -27.32 -28.00 -2.26
C GLY A 601 -26.09 -27.11 -2.38
N TYR A 602 -26.26 -25.94 -2.99
CA TYR A 602 -25.13 -25.09 -3.33
C TYR A 602 -24.37 -24.55 -2.12
N ALA A 603 -25.08 -24.20 -1.03
CA ALA A 603 -24.45 -23.81 0.24
C ALA A 603 -23.51 -24.88 0.80
N LYS A 604 -23.94 -26.14 0.79
CA LYS A 604 -23.13 -27.29 1.24
C LYS A 604 -21.93 -27.50 0.32
N PHE A 605 -22.13 -27.41 -0.99
CA PHE A 605 -21.05 -27.50 -1.96
C PHE A 605 -19.98 -26.43 -1.74
N LEU A 606 -20.37 -25.17 -1.50
CA LEU A 606 -19.43 -24.10 -1.17
C LEU A 606 -18.62 -24.40 0.09
N ALA A 607 -19.27 -24.87 1.15
CA ALA A 607 -18.59 -25.23 2.39
C ALA A 607 -17.58 -26.37 2.19
N VAL A 608 -17.96 -27.38 1.41
CA VAL A 608 -17.08 -28.51 1.06
C VAL A 608 -15.91 -28.04 0.19
N LEU A 609 -16.15 -27.15 -0.78
CA LEU A 609 -15.10 -26.61 -1.63
C LEU A 609 -14.05 -25.84 -0.82
N ALA A 610 -14.49 -24.97 0.10
CA ALA A 610 -13.58 -24.29 1.02
C ALA A 610 -12.83 -25.28 1.93
N TRP A 611 -13.51 -26.31 2.43
CA TRP A 611 -12.89 -27.36 3.25
C TRP A 611 -11.82 -28.16 2.48
N ALA A 612 -12.10 -28.54 1.24
CA ALA A 612 -11.17 -29.24 0.36
C ALA A 612 -9.90 -28.43 0.08
N LEU A 613 -10.03 -27.11 -0.02
CA LEU A 613 -8.93 -26.20 -0.35
C LEU A 613 -8.11 -25.70 0.83
N THR A 614 -8.65 -25.74 2.06
CA THR A 614 -8.04 -25.01 3.20
C THR A 614 -7.80 -25.85 4.44
N THR A 615 -8.24 -27.11 4.42
CA THR A 615 -7.97 -28.07 5.51
C THR A 615 -7.12 -29.22 5.01
N GLN A 616 -6.25 -29.75 5.87
CA GLN A 616 -5.44 -30.92 5.52
C GLN A 616 -6.31 -32.12 5.12
N VAL A 617 -7.36 -32.40 5.90
CA VAL A 617 -8.23 -33.56 5.64
C VAL A 617 -8.94 -33.42 4.30
N GLY A 618 -9.51 -32.25 4.02
CA GLY A 618 -10.19 -32.01 2.75
C GLY A 618 -9.24 -32.10 1.56
N TYR A 619 -8.03 -31.57 1.71
CA TYR A 619 -6.97 -31.66 0.71
C TYR A 619 -6.57 -33.11 0.43
N ASP A 620 -6.29 -33.89 1.48
CA ASP A 620 -5.86 -35.29 1.37
C ASP A 620 -6.92 -36.18 0.69
N VAL A 621 -8.18 -35.96 1.03
CA VAL A 621 -9.32 -36.72 0.49
C VAL A 621 -9.57 -36.38 -0.97
N ASN A 622 -9.37 -35.13 -1.38
CA ASN A 622 -9.58 -34.66 -2.75
C ASN A 622 -8.30 -34.65 -3.58
N MET A 623 -7.25 -35.37 -3.15
CA MET A 623 -6.05 -35.52 -3.95
C MET A 623 -6.36 -36.17 -5.31
N PRO A 624 -5.74 -35.69 -6.40
CA PRO A 624 -5.89 -36.25 -7.72
C PRO A 624 -5.25 -37.64 -7.78
N LYS A 625 -5.77 -38.50 -8.67
CA LYS A 625 -5.27 -39.87 -8.85
C LYS A 625 -3.80 -39.93 -9.25
N TYR A 626 -3.36 -38.98 -10.06
CA TYR A 626 -2.00 -38.91 -10.60
C TYR A 626 -1.17 -37.83 -9.90
N ASP A 627 -1.28 -37.73 -8.57
CA ASP A 627 -0.67 -36.69 -7.71
C ASP A 627 0.85 -36.48 -7.86
N GLU A 628 1.60 -37.47 -8.34
CA GLU A 628 3.03 -37.32 -8.64
C GLU A 628 3.30 -36.40 -9.84
N ILE A 629 2.40 -36.38 -10.82
CA ILE A 629 2.45 -35.57 -12.04
C ILE A 629 1.52 -34.35 -11.89
N ASP A 630 0.31 -34.60 -11.41
CA ASP A 630 -0.77 -33.62 -11.21
C ASP A 630 -0.75 -33.05 -9.78
N LYS A 631 0.33 -32.37 -9.38
CA LYS A 631 0.43 -31.86 -8.00
C LYS A 631 -0.66 -30.82 -7.70
N PRO A 632 -1.42 -30.96 -6.59
CA PRO A 632 -2.43 -29.98 -6.24
C PRO A 632 -1.80 -28.68 -5.73
N LEU A 633 -2.39 -27.54 -6.10
CA LEU A 633 -1.96 -26.22 -5.63
C LEU A 633 -2.37 -25.99 -4.17
N ASP A 634 -1.42 -25.59 -3.32
CA ASP A 634 -1.74 -25.05 -1.99
C ASP A 634 -2.11 -23.56 -2.11
N ILE A 635 -3.39 -23.26 -1.88
CA ILE A 635 -3.91 -21.89 -1.85
C ILE A 635 -4.10 -21.47 -0.38
N PRO A 636 -3.34 -20.47 0.11
CA PRO A 636 -3.56 -19.94 1.43
C PRO A 636 -4.99 -19.41 1.60
N ALA A 637 -5.66 -19.79 2.69
CA ALA A 637 -7.03 -19.38 2.97
C ALA A 637 -7.24 -17.86 2.93
N ASN A 638 -6.23 -17.06 3.30
CA ASN A 638 -6.29 -15.59 3.22
C ASN A 638 -6.18 -15.02 1.80
N LYS A 639 -6.02 -15.86 0.79
CA LYS A 639 -6.01 -15.50 -0.62
C LYS A 639 -7.20 -16.07 -1.38
N LEU A 640 -7.93 -17.01 -0.80
CA LEU A 640 -9.09 -17.65 -1.42
C LEU A 640 -10.33 -16.78 -1.25
N VAL A 641 -10.92 -16.32 -2.35
CA VAL A 641 -12.21 -15.60 -2.35
C VAL A 641 -13.19 -16.40 -3.20
N LEU A 642 -14.37 -16.69 -2.64
CA LEU A 642 -15.40 -17.46 -3.34
C LEU A 642 -16.25 -16.50 -4.19
N MET A 643 -16.19 -16.65 -5.51
CA MET A 643 -17.01 -15.87 -6.43
C MET A 643 -18.30 -16.59 -6.76
N ILE A 644 -19.40 -16.01 -6.29
CA ILE A 644 -20.76 -16.55 -6.41
C ILE A 644 -21.59 -15.73 -7.41
N PRO A 645 -22.58 -16.34 -8.08
CA PRO A 645 -23.53 -15.59 -8.90
C PRO A 645 -24.42 -14.70 -8.04
N ALA A 646 -24.70 -13.50 -8.52
CA ALA A 646 -25.55 -12.54 -7.83
C ALA A 646 -27.01 -13.01 -7.73
N THR A 647 -27.53 -13.56 -8.83
CA THR A 647 -28.95 -13.90 -8.98
C THR A 647 -29.15 -15.12 -9.89
N LYS A 648 -30.39 -15.60 -9.97
CA LYS A 648 -30.82 -16.54 -11.01
C LYS A 648 -30.59 -15.94 -12.40
N GLY A 649 -30.16 -16.78 -13.35
CA GLY A 649 -29.96 -16.37 -14.74
C GLY A 649 -28.63 -15.65 -14.98
N THR A 650 -27.81 -15.41 -13.95
CA THR A 650 -26.45 -14.91 -14.14
C THR A 650 -25.53 -15.96 -14.79
N THR A 651 -25.77 -17.25 -14.58
CA THR A 651 -25.00 -18.36 -15.16
C THR A 651 -25.90 -19.43 -15.79
N HIS A 652 -25.35 -20.28 -16.66
CA HIS A 652 -26.10 -21.30 -17.42
C HIS A 652 -26.72 -22.41 -16.55
N GLY A 653 -26.33 -22.53 -15.27
CA GLY A 653 -26.80 -23.56 -14.33
C GLY A 653 -28.22 -23.39 -13.77
N ARG A 654 -29.07 -22.53 -14.37
CA ARG A 654 -30.47 -22.29 -13.95
C ARG A 654 -30.60 -21.86 -12.47
N MET A 655 -31.41 -22.57 -11.67
CA MET A 655 -31.60 -22.33 -10.23
C MET A 655 -30.46 -22.86 -9.35
N MET A 656 -29.54 -23.66 -9.91
CA MET A 656 -28.62 -24.45 -9.09
C MET A 656 -27.59 -23.61 -8.34
N TYR A 657 -27.22 -22.45 -8.89
CA TYR A 657 -26.18 -21.58 -8.33
C TYR A 657 -26.72 -20.31 -7.67
N VAL A 658 -27.98 -20.35 -7.22
CA VAL A 658 -28.64 -19.23 -6.53
C VAL A 658 -28.49 -19.43 -5.03
N LEU A 659 -28.07 -18.37 -4.32
CA LEU A 659 -28.00 -18.37 -2.86
C LEU A 659 -28.94 -17.31 -2.30
N THR A 660 -29.75 -17.71 -1.33
CA THR A 660 -30.44 -16.79 -0.44
C THR A 660 -29.53 -16.36 0.71
N GLU A 661 -29.94 -15.35 1.48
CA GLU A 661 -29.26 -14.96 2.72
C GLU A 661 -29.10 -16.15 3.69
N LYS A 662 -30.13 -17.01 3.78
CA LYS A 662 -30.10 -18.22 4.60
C LYS A 662 -29.02 -19.19 4.12
N ASP A 663 -28.90 -19.38 2.80
CA ASP A 663 -27.92 -20.29 2.20
C ASP A 663 -26.48 -19.80 2.43
N ILE A 664 -26.24 -18.50 2.34
CA ILE A 664 -24.92 -17.90 2.64
C ILE A 664 -24.57 -18.12 4.12
N LYS A 665 -25.53 -17.88 5.03
CA LYS A 665 -25.35 -18.15 6.47
C LYS A 665 -25.09 -19.63 6.76
N GLU A 666 -25.81 -20.53 6.10
CA GLU A 666 -25.59 -21.98 6.20
C GLU A 666 -24.19 -22.37 5.72
N ALA A 667 -23.76 -21.90 4.54
CA ALA A 667 -22.44 -22.19 4.00
C ALA A 667 -21.33 -21.77 4.96
N VAL A 668 -21.40 -20.55 5.51
CA VAL A 668 -20.42 -20.03 6.48
C VAL A 668 -20.45 -20.81 7.80
N SER A 669 -21.63 -21.21 8.29
CA SER A 669 -21.74 -22.07 9.48
C SER A 669 -21.05 -23.41 9.28
N LEU A 670 -21.34 -24.08 8.15
CA LEU A 670 -20.73 -25.36 7.80
C LEU A 670 -19.21 -25.24 7.64
N MET A 671 -18.71 -24.15 7.04
CA MET A 671 -17.28 -23.88 6.96
C MET A 671 -16.65 -23.76 8.34
N LYS A 672 -17.29 -23.04 9.27
CA LYS A 672 -16.82 -22.87 10.65
C LYS A 672 -16.79 -24.19 11.42
N GLU A 673 -17.85 -24.99 11.32
CA GLU A 673 -17.96 -26.32 11.93
C GLU A 673 -16.86 -27.26 11.44
N ASN A 674 -16.55 -27.20 10.14
CA ASN A 674 -15.54 -28.04 9.50
C ASN A 674 -14.15 -27.39 9.42
N LYS A 675 -13.94 -26.29 10.14
CA LYS A 675 -12.65 -25.57 10.23
C LYS A 675 -12.09 -25.12 8.88
N ALA A 676 -12.95 -24.96 7.87
CA ALA A 676 -12.60 -24.34 6.60
C ALA A 676 -12.46 -22.83 6.79
N SER A 677 -11.68 -22.18 5.92
CA SER A 677 -11.41 -20.75 6.00
C SER A 677 -11.26 -20.15 4.61
N PHE A 678 -11.53 -18.86 4.48
CA PHE A 678 -11.38 -18.14 3.22
C PHE A 678 -11.34 -16.62 3.50
N ALA A 679 -10.93 -15.82 2.53
CA ALA A 679 -10.71 -14.38 2.65
C ALA A 679 -11.98 -13.55 2.47
N GLY A 680 -12.99 -14.08 1.78
CA GLY A 680 -14.29 -13.43 1.63
C GLY A 680 -15.02 -13.81 0.35
N PHE A 681 -15.97 -12.97 -0.07
CA PHE A 681 -16.84 -13.22 -1.21
C PHE A 681 -16.59 -12.24 -2.35
N ALA A 682 -16.77 -12.73 -3.56
CA ALA A 682 -16.92 -11.93 -4.77
C ALA A 682 -18.28 -12.20 -5.41
N VAL A 683 -18.87 -11.20 -6.04
CA VAL A 683 -20.17 -11.32 -6.72
C VAL A 683 -20.00 -11.13 -8.22
N TRP A 684 -20.39 -12.14 -9.00
CA TRP A 684 -20.62 -12.03 -10.44
C TRP A 684 -22.13 -11.87 -10.70
N SER A 685 -22.65 -10.69 -11.02
CA SER A 685 -21.99 -9.38 -11.10
C SER A 685 -22.86 -8.28 -10.48
N ILE A 686 -22.26 -7.11 -10.24
CA ILE A 686 -22.88 -6.00 -9.49
C ILE A 686 -24.19 -5.53 -10.13
N ASP A 687 -24.28 -5.50 -11.47
CA ASP A 687 -25.48 -5.13 -12.21
C ASP A 687 -26.63 -6.13 -12.03
N PHE A 688 -26.34 -7.43 -11.95
CA PHE A 688 -27.36 -8.43 -11.60
C PHE A 688 -27.85 -8.24 -10.17
N ASP A 689 -26.96 -8.02 -9.21
CA ASP A 689 -27.37 -7.79 -7.82
C ASP A 689 -28.21 -6.50 -7.69
N ALA A 690 -27.90 -5.46 -8.46
CA ALA A 690 -28.64 -4.20 -8.47
C ALA A 690 -30.01 -4.27 -9.17
N THR A 691 -30.28 -5.33 -9.94
CA THR A 691 -31.50 -5.44 -10.75
C THR A 691 -32.66 -5.99 -9.92
N ASN A 692 -33.81 -5.32 -9.92
CA ASN A 692 -35.02 -5.93 -9.35
C ASN A 692 -35.55 -7.00 -10.31
N ILE A 693 -35.76 -8.21 -9.81
CA ILE A 693 -36.32 -9.33 -10.58
C ILE A 693 -37.63 -9.72 -9.91
N ASN A 694 -38.74 -9.54 -10.63
CA ASN A 694 -40.05 -9.87 -10.11
C ASN A 694 -40.36 -11.36 -10.27
N ASN A 695 -41.35 -11.83 -9.52
CA ASN A 695 -41.85 -13.18 -9.71
C ASN A 695 -42.38 -13.35 -11.14
N GLY A 696 -41.94 -14.42 -11.82
CA GLY A 696 -42.29 -14.72 -13.20
C GLY A 696 -41.35 -14.13 -14.24
N ASP A 697 -40.37 -13.29 -13.87
CA ASP A 697 -39.39 -12.74 -14.83
C ASP A 697 -38.31 -13.77 -15.22
N LEU A 698 -37.97 -14.65 -14.27
CA LEU A 698 -37.06 -15.79 -14.46
C LEU A 698 -37.64 -17.06 -13.82
N GLY A 699 -38.96 -17.25 -13.87
CA GLY A 699 -39.71 -18.36 -13.31
C GLY A 699 -40.61 -17.97 -12.13
N ASN A 700 -41.63 -18.79 -11.89
CA ASN A 700 -42.78 -18.47 -11.02
C ASN A 700 -42.52 -18.53 -9.50
N ASP A 701 -41.32 -18.89 -9.08
CA ASP A 701 -40.93 -19.05 -7.67
C ASP A 701 -39.63 -18.30 -7.32
N TYR A 702 -39.21 -17.35 -8.15
CA TYR A 702 -37.97 -16.60 -7.94
C TYR A 702 -38.21 -15.10 -8.03
N SER A 703 -37.69 -14.37 -7.05
CA SER A 703 -37.59 -12.92 -7.10
C SER A 703 -36.27 -12.48 -6.49
N HIS A 704 -35.78 -11.32 -6.90
CA HIS A 704 -34.56 -10.72 -6.36
C HIS A 704 -34.82 -9.26 -5.99
N LYS A 705 -34.47 -8.90 -4.75
CA LYS A 705 -34.45 -7.50 -4.33
C LYS A 705 -33.07 -6.92 -4.62
N PRO A 706 -32.97 -5.71 -5.19
CA PRO A 706 -31.70 -5.05 -5.43
C PRO A 706 -30.79 -5.07 -4.21
N TRP A 707 -29.54 -5.46 -4.40
CA TRP A 707 -28.44 -5.46 -3.42
C TRP A 707 -28.58 -6.47 -2.29
N SER A 708 -29.54 -7.39 -2.37
CA SER A 708 -29.78 -8.35 -1.29
C SER A 708 -28.65 -9.37 -1.14
N THR A 709 -28.00 -9.77 -2.24
CA THR A 709 -26.84 -10.69 -2.17
C THR A 709 -25.66 -10.01 -1.48
N THR A 710 -25.35 -8.76 -1.87
CA THR A 710 -24.28 -7.98 -1.23
C THR A 710 -24.58 -7.66 0.23
N ALA A 711 -25.84 -7.40 0.58
CA ALA A 711 -26.24 -7.23 1.98
C ALA A 711 -26.00 -8.51 2.80
N ALA A 712 -26.34 -9.67 2.24
CA ALA A 712 -26.15 -10.95 2.91
C ALA A 712 -24.67 -11.29 3.18
N ILE A 713 -23.77 -11.04 2.21
CA ILE A 713 -22.33 -11.29 2.41
C ILE A 713 -21.68 -10.32 3.41
N LEU A 714 -22.25 -9.14 3.61
CA LEU A 714 -21.76 -8.16 4.61
C LEU A 714 -22.20 -8.49 6.03
N ASP A 715 -23.32 -9.19 6.18
CA ASP A 715 -23.90 -9.57 7.48
C ASP A 715 -23.23 -10.80 8.10
N VAL A 716 -22.45 -11.57 7.31
CA VAL A 716 -21.80 -12.79 7.81
C VAL A 716 -20.43 -12.52 8.44
N SER A 717 -20.18 -13.18 9.58
CA SER A 717 -18.87 -13.23 10.20
C SER A 717 -18.09 -14.42 9.66
N LEU A 718 -17.00 -14.15 8.94
CA LEU A 718 -16.17 -15.20 8.36
C LEU A 718 -15.43 -16.01 9.45
N PRO A 719 -15.17 -17.31 9.21
CA PRO A 719 -14.30 -18.09 10.08
C PRO A 719 -12.89 -17.46 10.16
N PRO A 720 -12.18 -17.58 11.30
CA PRO A 720 -10.84 -17.05 11.43
C PRO A 720 -9.93 -17.71 10.40
N ILE A 721 -9.10 -16.90 9.72
CA ILE A 721 -8.22 -17.43 8.68
C ILE A 721 -7.13 -18.30 9.30
N VAL A 722 -7.28 -19.62 9.16
CA VAL A 722 -6.28 -20.62 9.57
C VAL A 722 -6.09 -21.60 8.42
N SER A 723 -4.97 -21.50 7.68
CA SER A 723 -4.58 -22.54 6.71
C SER A 723 -3.79 -23.64 7.44
N LYS A 724 -4.14 -24.91 7.20
CA LYS A 724 -3.53 -26.06 7.90
C LYS A 724 -2.91 -27.10 6.95
N ILE A 725 -2.74 -26.79 5.68
CA ILE A 725 -2.14 -27.72 4.71
C ILE A 725 -0.63 -27.79 4.96
N LYS A 726 -0.12 -29.00 5.20
CA LYS A 726 1.29 -29.35 5.43
C LYS A 726 1.72 -30.28 4.30
N ASN A 727 2.76 -29.90 3.54
CA ASN A 727 3.36 -30.76 2.52
C ASN A 727 4.01 -32.00 3.17
N GLN A 728 3.35 -33.16 3.11
CA GLN A 728 3.96 -34.45 3.45
C GLN A 728 4.26 -35.24 2.16
N ILE A 729 5.54 -35.48 1.89
CA ILE A 729 5.99 -36.39 0.83
C ILE A 729 5.69 -37.83 1.31
N LYS A 730 4.75 -38.52 0.66
CA LYS A 730 4.40 -39.93 0.97
C LYS A 730 5.54 -40.86 0.54
N GLN A 731 6.30 -41.41 1.48
CA GLN A 731 7.06 -42.65 1.26
C GLN A 731 6.24 -43.83 1.76
N GLN A 732 5.85 -44.73 0.85
CA GLN A 732 5.20 -45.99 1.19
C GLN A 732 6.18 -46.94 1.88
N THR A 733 5.81 -47.53 3.02
CA THR A 733 6.45 -48.77 3.50
C THR A 733 5.44 -49.65 4.22
N LYS A 734 5.48 -50.96 3.89
CA LYS A 734 4.58 -52.04 4.32
C LYS A 734 4.54 -52.23 5.85
N VAL A 735 3.35 -52.56 6.35
CA VAL A 735 3.01 -52.82 7.76
C VAL A 735 3.37 -54.24 8.19
N ILE A 736 4.00 -54.40 9.37
CA ILE A 736 3.76 -55.48 10.35
C ILE A 736 3.78 -54.83 11.77
N PRO A 737 2.89 -55.21 12.72
CA PRO A 737 2.45 -54.34 13.81
C PRO A 737 3.13 -54.62 15.17
N SER A 738 3.31 -53.57 16.00
CA SER A 738 2.45 -53.34 17.19
C SER A 738 3.05 -52.36 18.22
N ILE A 739 2.10 -51.72 18.92
CA ILE A 739 2.14 -51.06 20.25
C ILE A 739 2.64 -49.61 20.36
N GLN A 740 1.61 -48.73 20.31
CA GLN A 740 1.36 -47.54 21.14
C GLN A 740 2.48 -46.52 21.41
N GLY A 741 2.20 -45.29 20.98
CA GLY A 741 2.81 -44.09 21.53
C GLY A 741 2.43 -42.88 20.71
N GLN A 742 1.37 -42.19 21.14
CA GLN A 742 1.02 -40.84 20.66
C GLN A 742 2.28 -39.94 20.68
N GLN A 743 2.55 -39.22 19.59
CA GLN A 743 2.70 -37.76 19.66
C GLN A 743 2.92 -37.11 18.30
N GLN A 744 2.04 -36.15 18.04
CA GLN A 744 2.04 -35.18 16.96
C GLN A 744 3.28 -34.26 17.06
N SER A 745 3.93 -33.96 15.93
CA SER A 745 4.91 -32.87 15.85
C SER A 745 4.38 -31.69 15.02
N ILE A 746 4.25 -30.55 15.71
CA ILE A 746 3.91 -29.20 15.28
C ILE A 746 5.20 -28.51 14.79
N GLU A 747 5.22 -27.95 13.57
CA GLU A 747 5.22 -26.50 13.32
C GLU A 747 6.24 -25.70 14.17
N THR A 748 7.41 -25.43 13.58
CA THR A 748 8.33 -24.27 13.75
C THR A 748 8.40 -23.51 15.09
N GLY A 749 8.33 -24.20 16.23
CA GLY A 749 9.21 -24.12 17.41
C GLY A 749 9.57 -22.80 18.12
N VAL A 750 9.26 -21.58 17.66
CA VAL A 750 9.73 -20.31 18.28
C VAL A 750 8.58 -19.36 18.67
N ILE A 751 8.41 -19.07 19.96
CA ILE A 751 7.34 -18.23 20.56
C ILE A 751 7.90 -16.86 21.00
N ASN A 752 7.25 -15.72 20.75
CA ASN A 752 7.75 -14.44 21.29
C ASN A 752 7.45 -14.32 22.80
N TYR A 753 8.44 -14.00 23.63
CA TYR A 753 8.23 -13.81 25.08
C TYR A 753 7.70 -12.39 25.37
N PRO A 754 6.71 -12.19 26.27
CA PRO A 754 6.16 -13.12 27.27
C PRO A 754 4.88 -13.87 26.84
N ASP A 755 4.65 -14.13 25.54
CA ASP A 755 3.41 -14.77 25.10
C ASP A 755 3.38 -16.24 25.51
N LYS A 756 2.21 -16.70 26.00
CA LYS A 756 1.94 -18.09 26.39
C LYS A 756 2.76 -18.61 27.61
N ILE A 757 3.20 -17.72 28.49
CA ILE A 757 3.72 -18.09 29.82
C ILE A 757 2.68 -18.97 30.54
N GLY A 758 3.10 -20.16 30.98
CA GLY A 758 2.26 -21.22 31.52
C GLY A 758 2.19 -22.48 30.63
N SER A 759 2.60 -22.36 29.36
CA SER A 759 2.53 -23.45 28.36
C SER A 759 3.87 -23.84 27.74
N TYR A 760 4.99 -23.25 28.17
CA TYR A 760 6.31 -23.61 27.67
C TYR A 760 6.71 -25.00 28.15
N ASN A 761 7.38 -25.75 27.28
CA ASN A 761 7.99 -27.04 27.55
C ASN A 761 9.49 -27.00 27.20
N THR A 762 10.19 -28.11 27.39
CA THR A 762 11.63 -28.23 27.12
C THR A 762 12.07 -27.80 25.74
N ASP A 763 11.23 -28.03 24.74
CA ASP A 763 11.56 -27.80 23.34
C ASP A 763 11.02 -26.48 22.81
N THR A 764 10.37 -25.71 23.69
CA THR A 764 9.92 -24.36 23.40
C THR A 764 11.13 -23.46 23.27
N ILE A 765 11.35 -22.96 22.06
CA ILE A 765 12.26 -21.85 21.82
C ILE A 765 11.41 -20.59 21.94
N ILE A 766 11.90 -19.58 22.65
CA ILE A 766 11.27 -18.26 22.70
C ILE A 766 12.15 -17.22 22.00
N ASN A 767 11.58 -16.09 21.60
CA ASN A 767 12.32 -14.93 21.11
C ASN A 767 12.06 -13.76 22.06
N PHE A 768 13.12 -13.18 22.61
CA PHE A 768 13.06 -12.05 23.54
C PHE A 768 14.14 -11.03 23.15
N GLN A 769 13.73 -9.79 22.86
CA GLN A 769 14.62 -8.70 22.44
C GLN A 769 15.54 -9.06 21.25
N GLY A 770 15.00 -9.76 20.26
CA GLY A 770 15.71 -10.12 19.03
C GLY A 770 16.71 -11.27 19.18
N LYS A 771 16.70 -11.96 20.32
CA LYS A 771 17.51 -13.14 20.62
C LYS A 771 16.60 -14.31 20.95
N LYS A 772 16.93 -15.50 20.47
CA LYS A 772 16.15 -16.70 20.76
C LYS A 772 16.69 -17.38 22.01
N TYR A 773 15.83 -17.96 22.85
CA TYR A 773 16.23 -18.67 24.06
C TYR A 773 15.48 -20.01 24.16
N LYS A 774 16.12 -21.06 24.68
CA LYS A 774 15.49 -22.35 25.05
C LYS A 774 15.45 -22.47 26.57
N CYS A 775 14.50 -23.23 27.09
CA CYS A 775 14.62 -23.71 28.46
C CYS A 775 15.82 -24.65 28.60
N LYS A 776 16.54 -24.54 29.71
CA LYS A 776 17.76 -25.33 29.96
C LYS A 776 17.52 -26.83 30.02
N SER A 777 16.47 -27.25 30.73
CA SER A 777 16.07 -28.65 30.78
C SER A 777 14.59 -28.79 31.19
N SER A 778 14.10 -30.04 31.27
CA SER A 778 12.75 -30.37 31.74
C SER A 778 12.50 -30.00 33.19
N LEU A 779 13.55 -29.94 34.02
CA LEU A 779 13.44 -29.61 35.44
C LEU A 779 13.16 -28.11 35.66
N GLU A 780 13.69 -27.24 34.79
CA GLU A 780 13.54 -25.78 34.91
C GLU A 780 12.33 -25.21 34.16
N VAL A 781 11.50 -26.04 33.52
CA VAL A 781 10.30 -25.60 32.77
C VAL A 781 9.33 -24.80 33.66
N LYS A 782 9.22 -25.12 34.96
CA LYS A 782 8.43 -24.33 35.91
C LYS A 782 8.96 -22.90 36.06
N PHE A 783 10.28 -22.70 35.98
CA PHE A 783 10.90 -21.39 36.04
C PHE A 783 10.78 -20.64 34.71
N CYS A 784 10.89 -21.32 33.56
CA CYS A 784 10.60 -20.71 32.26
C CYS A 784 9.18 -20.16 32.15
N ASN A 785 8.22 -20.80 32.82
CA ASN A 785 6.83 -20.35 32.89
C ASN A 785 6.56 -19.36 34.05
N ASN A 786 7.60 -18.81 34.68
CA ASN A 786 7.48 -17.83 35.76
C ASN A 786 8.11 -16.49 35.34
N LYS A 787 7.32 -15.41 35.45
CA LYS A 787 7.73 -14.05 35.05
C LYS A 787 8.98 -13.53 35.79
N GLY A 788 9.30 -14.07 36.98
CA GLY A 788 10.50 -13.71 37.75
C GLY A 788 11.83 -14.17 37.12
N TYR A 789 11.79 -15.07 36.13
CA TYR A 789 12.97 -15.68 35.47
C TYR A 789 13.05 -15.29 33.99
N ILE A 790 12.66 -14.06 33.65
CA ILE A 790 12.73 -13.52 32.28
C ILE A 790 14.14 -13.64 31.67
N PRO A 791 14.30 -13.98 30.36
CA PRO A 791 15.63 -14.00 29.73
C PRO A 791 16.34 -12.65 29.86
N ASN A 792 17.64 -12.67 30.22
CA ASN A 792 18.45 -11.49 30.59
C ASN A 792 18.02 -10.70 31.84
N GLY A 793 17.04 -11.18 32.62
CA GLY A 793 16.75 -10.66 33.96
C GLY A 793 17.69 -11.20 35.04
N LEU A 794 17.59 -10.68 36.27
CA LEU A 794 18.47 -11.00 37.40
C LEU A 794 18.63 -12.51 37.66
N TYR A 795 17.56 -13.29 37.42
CA TYR A 795 17.54 -14.75 37.59
C TYR A 795 17.32 -15.51 36.27
N GLY A 796 17.30 -14.83 35.12
CA GLY A 796 16.97 -15.43 33.81
C GLY A 796 17.93 -16.52 33.36
N TYR A 797 19.20 -16.41 33.73
CA TYR A 797 20.24 -17.41 33.42
C TYR A 797 19.99 -18.77 34.11
N LEU A 798 19.12 -18.84 35.12
CA LEU A 798 18.76 -20.10 35.77
C LEU A 798 17.74 -20.90 34.95
N ALA A 799 16.99 -20.25 34.05
CA ALA A 799 15.92 -20.89 33.28
C ALA A 799 16.22 -21.00 31.78
N TRP A 800 17.02 -20.09 31.19
CA TRP A 800 17.11 -19.92 29.74
C TRP A 800 18.54 -20.03 29.15
N ASP A 801 18.65 -20.60 27.95
CA ASP A 801 19.86 -20.68 27.09
C ASP A 801 19.62 -20.01 25.72
N GLU A 802 20.44 -19.03 25.34
CA GLU A 802 20.29 -18.31 24.05
C GLU A 802 20.71 -19.16 22.83
N ILE A 803 19.88 -19.22 21.78
CA ILE A 803 20.08 -20.06 20.59
C ILE A 803 20.28 -19.20 19.32
N ASN A 804 21.53 -19.16 18.86
CA ASN A 804 22.07 -18.62 17.61
C ASN A 804 22.13 -17.10 17.41
N THR A 805 23.38 -16.61 17.43
CA THR A 805 23.83 -15.30 16.94
C THR A 805 24.52 -15.45 15.58
N PHE A 806 24.06 -14.73 14.56
CA PHE A 806 24.91 -14.33 13.42
C PHE A 806 24.84 -12.81 13.30
N LYS A 807 25.95 -12.13 13.61
CA LYS A 807 26.13 -10.68 13.49
C LYS A 807 26.69 -10.30 12.10
N PRO A 808 26.31 -9.12 11.58
CA PRO A 808 26.55 -8.66 10.22
C PRO A 808 27.98 -8.13 9.98
N LYS A 809 28.45 -8.16 8.72
CA LYS A 809 29.72 -7.56 8.27
C LYS A 809 29.60 -6.03 8.21
N THR A 810 30.30 -5.35 9.10
CA THR A 810 30.70 -3.94 8.97
C THR A 810 32.11 -3.89 8.37
N LYS A 811 32.33 -3.09 7.32
CA LYS A 811 33.66 -2.78 6.79
C LYS A 811 34.34 -1.80 7.74
N THR A 812 35.43 -2.21 8.40
CA THR A 812 36.31 -1.34 9.17
C THR A 812 37.74 -1.50 8.65
N LYS A 813 38.43 -0.37 8.47
CA LYS A 813 39.77 -0.23 7.89
C LYS A 813 40.79 -1.18 8.55
N GLN A 814 41.55 -1.92 7.73
CA GLN A 814 42.58 -2.87 8.17
C GLN A 814 43.76 -2.15 8.83
N HIS A 815 44.01 -2.43 10.11
CA HIS A 815 45.31 -2.25 10.74
C HIS A 815 46.19 -3.48 10.46
N LYS A 816 47.42 -3.26 9.98
CA LYS A 816 48.42 -4.32 9.77
C LYS A 816 49.00 -4.82 11.10
N LEU A 817 49.05 -6.13 11.28
CA LEU A 817 49.64 -6.80 12.44
C LEU A 817 51.17 -6.86 12.28
N ALA A 818 51.93 -6.39 13.29
CA ALA A 818 53.39 -6.51 13.32
C ALA A 818 53.82 -7.95 13.65
N ALA A 819 54.88 -8.44 13.02
CA ALA A 819 55.35 -9.83 13.15
C ALA A 819 55.76 -10.16 14.60
N GLY A 820 55.35 -11.33 15.09
CA GLY A 820 55.72 -11.83 16.43
C GLY A 820 54.81 -11.39 17.58
N LYS A 821 53.83 -10.50 17.34
CA LYS A 821 52.91 -10.05 18.39
C LYS A 821 51.79 -11.06 18.63
N ILE A 822 51.71 -11.65 19.83
CA ILE A 822 50.61 -12.55 20.21
C ILE A 822 49.31 -11.75 20.34
N VAL A 823 48.26 -12.18 19.65
CA VAL A 823 46.95 -11.49 19.65
C VAL A 823 45.80 -12.43 19.96
N LYS A 824 44.72 -11.92 20.55
CA LYS A 824 43.52 -12.72 20.82
C LYS A 824 42.73 -12.98 19.53
N TYR A 825 42.50 -14.23 19.19
CA TYR A 825 41.60 -14.61 18.10
C TYR A 825 40.16 -14.22 18.47
N PRO A 826 39.33 -13.66 17.55
CA PRO A 826 39.49 -13.55 16.10
C PRO A 826 40.05 -12.21 15.59
N ASN A 827 40.79 -11.45 16.39
CA ASN A 827 41.27 -10.12 15.96
C ASN A 827 42.35 -10.24 14.88
N PHE A 828 42.24 -9.47 13.79
CA PHE A 828 43.16 -9.47 12.63
C PHE A 828 43.05 -10.64 11.64
N ILE A 829 41.92 -11.36 11.62
CA ILE A 829 41.61 -12.33 10.54
C ILE A 829 41.72 -11.66 9.16
N GLY A 830 42.49 -12.27 8.27
CA GLY A 830 42.93 -11.74 6.98
C GLY A 830 44.41 -11.36 6.93
N ASN A 831 45.05 -11.20 8.10
CA ASN A 831 46.43 -10.71 8.23
C ASN A 831 47.37 -11.65 9.00
N TYR A 832 46.93 -12.83 9.44
CA TYR A 832 47.81 -13.79 10.10
C TYR A 832 48.79 -14.39 9.10
N LYS A 833 50.02 -14.64 9.53
CA LYS A 833 51.05 -15.34 8.74
C LYS A 833 51.30 -16.72 9.35
N VAL A 834 51.87 -17.63 8.57
CA VAL A 834 52.38 -18.90 9.11
C VAL A 834 53.38 -18.60 10.23
N GLY A 835 53.28 -19.31 11.35
CA GLY A 835 54.03 -19.07 12.58
C GLY A 835 53.43 -18.02 13.53
N GLN A 836 52.32 -17.37 13.16
CA GLN A 836 51.68 -16.38 14.01
C GLN A 836 50.93 -17.04 15.17
N ILE A 837 51.27 -16.65 16.40
CA ILE A 837 50.62 -17.17 17.60
C ILE A 837 49.41 -16.31 17.97
N VAL A 838 48.28 -16.97 18.25
CA VAL A 838 47.04 -16.36 18.72
C VAL A 838 46.53 -17.04 19.97
N ILE A 839 45.80 -16.30 20.82
CA ILE A 839 45.14 -16.84 22.02
C ILE A 839 43.65 -16.97 21.76
N ALA A 840 43.09 -18.17 21.98
CA ALA A 840 41.67 -18.45 21.91
C ALA A 840 41.25 -19.24 23.16
N CYS A 841 40.27 -18.74 23.93
CA CYS A 841 39.74 -19.37 25.15
C CYS A 841 40.85 -19.98 26.05
N ASP A 842 41.85 -19.16 26.35
CA ASP A 842 43.01 -19.47 27.23
C ASP A 842 44.04 -20.46 26.69
N ARG A 843 43.86 -20.91 25.44
CA ARG A 843 44.76 -21.78 24.69
C ARG A 843 45.56 -20.99 23.64
N LYS A 844 46.84 -21.31 23.45
CA LYS A 844 47.71 -20.68 22.44
C LYS A 844 47.73 -21.56 21.19
N PHE A 845 47.60 -20.93 20.03
CA PHE A 845 47.59 -21.62 18.75
C PHE A 845 48.52 -20.95 17.77
N GLU A 846 49.32 -21.72 17.06
CA GLU A 846 50.21 -21.25 16.01
C GLU A 846 49.61 -21.54 14.63
N CYS A 847 49.57 -20.52 13.78
CA CYS A 847 49.08 -20.66 12.41
C CYS A 847 50.02 -21.53 11.56
N GLN A 848 49.50 -22.62 11.00
CA GLN A 848 50.27 -23.54 10.16
C GLN A 848 50.08 -23.25 8.66
N LYS A 849 48.87 -22.83 8.26
CA LYS A 849 48.54 -22.53 6.85
C LYS A 849 47.80 -21.21 6.75
N GLN A 850 48.51 -20.17 6.35
CA GLN A 850 48.03 -18.79 6.34
C GLN A 850 46.65 -18.61 5.68
N GLU A 851 46.40 -19.24 4.53
CA GLU A 851 45.09 -19.15 3.85
C GLU A 851 43.94 -19.66 4.72
N LEU A 852 44.13 -20.79 5.40
CA LEU A 852 43.13 -21.39 6.27
C LEU A 852 43.04 -20.67 7.62
N CYS A 853 44.15 -20.19 8.19
CA CYS A 853 44.14 -19.41 9.43
C CYS A 853 43.34 -18.11 9.30
N ASN A 854 43.32 -17.54 8.09
CA ASN A 854 42.55 -16.34 7.79
C ASN A 854 41.11 -16.63 7.34
N ASP A 855 40.69 -17.90 7.32
CA ASP A 855 39.31 -18.32 7.10
C ASP A 855 38.66 -18.72 8.44
N LYS A 856 37.55 -18.05 8.78
CA LYS A 856 36.82 -18.24 10.04
C LYS A 856 36.28 -19.66 10.23
N SER A 857 36.07 -20.41 9.14
CA SER A 857 35.60 -21.80 9.19
C SER A 857 36.62 -22.75 9.81
N TYR A 858 37.91 -22.41 9.76
CA TYR A 858 39.02 -23.16 10.37
C TYR A 858 39.50 -22.51 11.67
N ARG A 859 38.61 -21.94 12.49
CA ARG A 859 38.99 -21.32 13.78
C ARG A 859 39.75 -22.31 14.70
N PRO A 860 40.68 -21.86 15.57
CA PRO A 860 41.59 -22.74 16.27
C PRO A 860 40.93 -23.87 17.10
N ILE A 861 39.86 -23.56 17.84
CA ILE A 861 39.10 -24.53 18.67
C ILE A 861 37.89 -25.12 17.92
N GLY A 862 37.87 -25.00 16.58
CA GLY A 862 36.80 -25.51 15.73
C GLY A 862 37.02 -26.95 15.27
N LYS A 863 35.96 -27.63 14.81
CA LYS A 863 36.04 -29.03 14.31
C LYS A 863 37.06 -29.22 13.18
N SER A 864 37.32 -28.20 12.38
CA SER A 864 38.32 -28.20 11.30
C SER A 864 39.55 -27.34 11.64
N GLY A 865 39.63 -26.80 12.86
CA GLY A 865 40.68 -25.87 13.31
C GLY A 865 42.07 -26.46 13.24
N TYR A 866 42.21 -27.75 13.54
CA TYR A 866 43.47 -28.50 13.49
C TYR A 866 44.14 -28.51 12.10
N LEU A 867 43.38 -28.25 11.02
CA LEU A 867 43.93 -28.16 9.66
C LEU A 867 44.65 -26.84 9.40
N ALA A 868 44.34 -25.81 10.19
CA ALA A 868 44.89 -24.46 10.05
C ALA A 868 45.80 -24.06 11.21
N TRP A 869 45.54 -24.58 12.42
CA TRP A 869 46.17 -24.17 13.66
C TRP A 869 46.73 -25.37 14.40
N SER A 870 47.96 -25.24 14.87
CA SER A 870 48.54 -26.16 15.84
C SER A 870 48.27 -25.62 17.23
N ASP A 871 47.73 -26.45 18.12
CA ASP A 871 47.55 -26.11 19.52
C ASP A 871 48.89 -26.22 20.24
N ILE A 872 49.43 -25.06 20.63
CA ILE A 872 50.71 -24.94 21.32
C ILE A 872 50.51 -24.56 22.80
N THR A 873 49.30 -24.75 23.34
CA THR A 873 48.97 -24.39 24.72
C THR A 873 49.87 -25.10 25.72
N ASP A 874 50.12 -26.38 25.47
CA ASP A 874 50.93 -27.26 26.28
C ASP A 874 52.31 -27.53 25.64
N ASP A 875 52.59 -26.87 24.50
CA ASP A 875 53.87 -26.99 23.80
C ASP A 875 54.92 -26.08 24.45
N VAL A 876 55.72 -26.71 25.31
CA VAL A 876 56.83 -26.10 26.04
C VAL A 876 58.01 -25.75 25.12
N ALA A 877 57.98 -26.10 23.82
CA ALA A 877 59.02 -25.69 22.86
C ALA A 877 59.02 -24.17 22.61
N HIS A 878 57.89 -23.49 22.87
CA HIS A 878 57.80 -22.03 22.89
C HIS A 878 57.98 -21.44 24.31
N LEU A 879 58.18 -22.30 25.31
CA LEU A 879 58.77 -21.98 26.61
C LEU A 879 60.22 -22.52 26.62
N THR A 880 61.03 -22.08 25.67
CA THR A 880 62.38 -21.69 26.08
C THR A 880 62.21 -20.42 26.89
N ASN A 881 62.31 -20.53 28.20
CA ASN A 881 62.89 -19.50 29.02
C ASN A 881 63.63 -20.22 30.13
N GLU A 882 64.88 -20.62 29.83
CA GLU A 882 65.89 -21.08 30.78
C GLU A 882 65.64 -22.41 31.55
N ALA A 883 66.76 -23.11 31.78
CA ALA A 883 67.07 -24.17 32.77
C ALA A 883 66.47 -25.61 32.66
N LYS A 884 67.33 -26.56 32.22
CA LYS A 884 67.18 -28.02 32.36
C LYS A 884 67.24 -28.46 33.84
N GLN A 885 66.31 -29.31 34.29
CA GLN A 885 66.49 -30.09 35.53
C GLN A 885 67.46 -31.26 35.28
N PRO A 886 68.48 -31.46 36.12
CA PRO A 886 69.49 -32.50 35.92
C PRO A 886 68.90 -33.90 36.16
N LYS A 887 69.18 -34.79 35.22
CA LYS A 887 68.79 -36.21 35.24
C LYS A 887 69.57 -36.96 36.34
N PRO A 888 68.89 -37.62 37.31
CA PRO A 888 69.56 -38.40 38.34
C PRO A 888 70.40 -39.54 37.75
N ASN A 889 71.57 -39.81 38.33
CA ASN A 889 72.45 -40.89 37.89
C ASN A 889 71.73 -42.25 38.01
N GLY A 890 71.77 -43.05 36.95
CA GLY A 890 71.08 -44.34 36.87
C GLY A 890 69.69 -44.29 36.23
N ALA A 891 69.09 -43.11 36.02
CA ALA A 891 67.91 -42.99 35.17
C ALA A 891 68.32 -43.00 33.69
N GLU A 892 67.48 -43.52 32.80
CA GLU A 892 67.57 -43.31 31.35
C GLU A 892 66.73 -42.10 30.93
N TYR A 893 65.58 -41.88 31.59
CA TYR A 893 64.67 -40.77 31.33
C TYR A 893 64.12 -40.18 32.64
N ILE A 894 63.60 -38.95 32.61
CA ILE A 894 62.76 -38.41 33.69
C ILE A 894 61.31 -38.61 33.25
N TYR A 895 60.50 -39.32 34.02
CA TYR A 895 59.09 -39.56 33.68
C TYR A 895 58.29 -38.24 33.71
N PRO A 896 57.40 -37.97 32.74
CA PRO A 896 56.98 -38.83 31.62
C PRO A 896 57.72 -38.54 30.30
N TYR A 897 58.86 -37.85 30.32
CA TYR A 897 59.51 -37.43 29.08
C TYR A 897 60.02 -38.64 28.27
N GLY A 898 59.59 -38.71 27.01
CA GLY A 898 59.94 -39.80 26.10
C GLY A 898 59.19 -41.11 26.36
N ILE A 899 58.00 -41.06 26.98
CA ILE A 899 57.21 -42.24 27.40
C ILE A 899 56.96 -43.27 26.29
N GLU A 900 56.86 -42.84 25.03
CA GLU A 900 56.67 -43.72 23.87
C GLU A 900 57.90 -44.61 23.59
N ASN A 901 59.07 -44.20 24.07
CA ASN A 901 60.34 -44.92 23.88
C ASN A 901 60.65 -45.87 25.04
N TYR A 902 59.77 -45.95 26.05
CA TYR A 902 59.99 -46.85 27.17
C TYR A 902 59.77 -48.28 26.71
N LYS A 903 60.80 -49.09 26.93
CA LYS A 903 60.80 -50.50 26.60
C LYS A 903 61.04 -51.31 27.86
N SER A 904 60.78 -52.59 27.75
CA SER A 904 61.13 -53.60 28.75
C SER A 904 62.51 -53.32 29.36
N GLY A 905 62.57 -53.03 30.66
CA GLY A 905 63.81 -52.75 31.39
C GLY A 905 64.26 -51.29 31.45
N THR A 906 63.58 -50.36 30.77
CA THR A 906 63.91 -48.93 30.81
C THR A 906 63.77 -48.36 32.22
N ILE A 907 64.78 -47.61 32.67
CA ILE A 907 64.78 -46.98 33.99
C ILE A 907 64.40 -45.51 33.89
N VAL A 908 63.39 -45.08 34.64
CA VAL A 908 62.91 -43.69 34.66
C VAL A 908 62.98 -43.11 36.07
N ALA A 909 63.31 -41.83 36.17
CA ALA A 909 63.27 -41.07 37.40
C ALA A 909 61.91 -40.38 37.55
N VAL A 910 61.26 -40.56 38.70
CA VAL A 910 60.14 -39.72 39.14
C VAL A 910 60.64 -38.97 40.39
N GLY A 911 61.04 -37.72 40.20
CA GLY A 911 61.80 -37.01 41.24
C GLY A 911 63.22 -37.59 41.38
N GLN A 912 63.61 -38.00 42.58
CA GLN A 912 64.91 -38.68 42.84
C GLN A 912 64.80 -40.21 42.88
N GLU A 913 63.61 -40.77 42.77
CA GLU A 913 63.40 -42.21 42.87
C GLU A 913 63.40 -42.87 41.48
N LEU A 914 64.04 -44.04 41.38
CA LEU A 914 64.21 -44.76 40.13
C LEU A 914 63.23 -45.93 40.03
N TYR A 915 62.64 -46.08 38.85
CA TYR A 915 61.69 -47.13 38.53
C TYR A 915 62.08 -47.81 37.22
N ARG A 916 62.15 -49.14 37.24
CA ARG A 916 62.44 -49.94 36.06
C ARG A 916 61.16 -50.52 35.49
N CYS A 917 60.94 -50.34 34.19
CA CYS A 917 59.85 -50.98 33.47
C CYS A 917 60.02 -52.51 33.53
N ASN A 918 58.96 -53.21 33.94
CA ASN A 918 58.99 -54.66 34.15
C ASN A 918 59.35 -55.41 32.86
N LEU A 919 60.08 -56.52 32.98
CA LEU A 919 60.48 -57.32 31.82
C LEU A 919 59.39 -58.32 31.44
N GLY A 920 58.86 -58.23 30.22
CA GLY A 920 57.82 -59.14 29.75
C GLY A 920 56.70 -58.44 28.98
N PRO A 921 55.55 -59.09 28.74
CA PRO A 921 54.40 -58.47 28.08
C PRO A 921 53.86 -57.25 28.85
N GLU A 922 54.10 -57.17 30.16
CA GLU A 922 53.72 -56.04 31.01
C GLU A 922 54.48 -54.76 30.64
N SER A 923 55.63 -54.86 29.97
CA SER A 923 56.42 -53.70 29.51
C SER A 923 55.67 -52.80 28.53
N SER A 924 54.68 -53.35 27.82
CA SER A 924 53.80 -52.57 26.94
C SER A 924 52.95 -51.54 27.69
N LEU A 925 52.74 -51.74 29.01
CA LEU A 925 51.99 -50.82 29.86
C LEU A 925 52.82 -49.61 30.30
N CYS A 926 54.15 -49.71 30.25
CA CYS A 926 55.06 -48.62 30.66
C CYS A 926 54.94 -47.37 29.78
N THR A 927 54.53 -47.54 28.52
CA THR A 927 54.29 -46.41 27.61
C THR A 927 52.94 -45.73 27.84
N SER A 928 52.10 -46.28 28.73
CA SER A 928 50.77 -45.76 29.05
C SER A 928 50.78 -44.90 30.32
N VAL A 929 50.25 -43.68 30.21
CA VAL A 929 50.16 -42.72 31.32
C VAL A 929 49.26 -43.23 32.46
N ALA A 930 48.32 -44.13 32.17
CA ALA A 930 47.44 -44.74 33.18
C ALA A 930 48.21 -45.63 34.19
N TYR A 931 49.37 -46.15 33.80
CA TYR A 931 50.25 -47.00 34.61
C TYR A 931 51.51 -46.25 35.06
N LYS A 932 51.40 -44.95 35.36
CA LYS A 932 52.53 -44.15 35.86
C LYS A 932 53.21 -44.81 37.08
N PRO A 933 54.54 -44.75 37.24
CA PRO A 933 55.25 -45.55 38.27
C PRO A 933 54.76 -45.35 39.71
N THR A 934 54.37 -44.13 40.08
CA THR A 934 53.83 -43.78 41.41
C THR A 934 52.30 -43.82 41.49
N GLY A 935 51.64 -44.27 40.42
CA GLY A 935 50.19 -44.33 40.29
C GLY A 935 49.59 -45.61 40.86
N LYS A 936 48.26 -45.63 40.99
CA LYS A 936 47.51 -46.74 41.58
C LYS A 936 47.77 -48.11 40.92
N TYR A 937 48.03 -48.12 39.62
CA TYR A 937 48.33 -49.31 38.82
C TYR A 937 49.82 -49.39 38.43
N GLY A 938 50.67 -48.53 39.00
CA GLY A 938 52.06 -48.38 38.60
C GLY A 938 52.91 -49.64 38.82
N ILE A 939 52.63 -50.40 39.88
CA ILE A 939 53.36 -51.63 40.22
C ILE A 939 53.21 -52.74 39.18
N ASP A 940 52.12 -52.71 38.41
CA ASP A 940 51.86 -53.71 37.36
C ASP A 940 52.83 -53.53 36.18
N ALA A 941 53.27 -52.30 35.92
CA ALA A 941 54.18 -51.94 34.84
C ALA A 941 55.61 -51.63 35.32
N TRP A 942 55.80 -51.23 36.58
CA TRP A 942 57.06 -50.68 37.08
C TRP A 942 57.48 -51.31 38.41
N THR A 943 58.76 -51.67 38.49
CA THR A 943 59.41 -52.07 39.74
C THR A 943 60.29 -50.93 40.23
N LYS A 944 60.07 -50.45 41.45
CA LYS A 944 60.95 -49.46 42.10
C LYS A 944 62.31 -50.10 42.38
N ILE A 945 63.38 -49.40 42.07
CA ILE A 945 64.75 -49.87 42.32
C ILE A 945 65.47 -48.88 43.24
N ASP A 946 66.15 -49.40 44.25
CA ASP A 946 66.93 -48.58 45.17
C ASP A 946 68.22 -48.12 44.48
N GLY A 947 68.39 -46.81 44.34
CA GLY A 947 69.58 -46.21 43.76
C GLY A 947 70.76 -46.28 44.73
N LYS A 948 71.82 -47.01 44.37
CA LYS A 948 73.16 -46.79 44.91
C LYS A 948 73.99 -46.00 43.92
#